data_AF-A0A409WCF5-F1
#
_entry.id   AF-A0A409WCF5-F1
#
_cell.length_a   1.000
_cell.length_b   1.000
_cell.length_c   1.000
_cell.angle_alpha   90.00
_cell.angle_beta   90.00
_cell.angle_gamma   90.00
#
_symmetry.space_group_name_H-M   'P 1'
#
loop_
_entity.id
_entity.type
_entity.pdbx_description
1 polymer ?
#
loop_
_entity_poly.entity_id
_entity_poly.type
_entity_poly.pdbx_seq_one_letter_code
_entity_poly.pdbx_strand_id
1 'polypeptide(L)'
;MKDNDVDSTDSGALNPFNVLLYKLTGVGYQRPRLRSPVNVWRRTHRAEIEEEAQALALKDTRSQRQKLANLREKVAKSKFDMLGEVEKTYYRELAKKEHEETIKKWENDLKSPPSTAPEDRQKAIRGITNFMQPILDGLCAATGWTASLAIGGPEPANGGRLKLVSVNSGAIPGNPKMNFTRSEAPAYHQHFAPMFGEFLGKCYTVDECRSRALNPLEGFEPIENILQDSEDAEGIDLGLPKSRGSSSDPEASAPSQQSADTVMPPPGPIPTTIPRPVSDQHVSNTAESPSFQVPLPHTVTSTTFPTSAPVASADSHPSASRNNSDVHNPPPNHLASGELTPAATPPTQTQNYSGNAPHHPSSHLSSSSTLSTPGLSFVLPPRSPTPPPAPASLLHPSSHITNSPFLPIHDSMTTNTNAATAAHIPADALGKKRQLDNGHTGEEAAVANNGSKRARKAIQPSVRPLRPLAISQATGTSVAPTSATILQLHNSKTATGKCTAATSKAIHPSTRMLRPLATISSGTSAGLQPPKFVRPPLSSIKLRGWALDQGKVQAQGLAGRLRSFDSYVNGSIWVEGGSIEYSLMHESAPYWFNSMVALAFQLGDEKLIGEVRSFLDWTLEHQGSDGWLGPEPFDANATVPRLVWPRYLVLLGLIQYAEADPSQAPRIIDSMHKFATLCNTLWKTNQQGDRSMGFQFDYQYLVYVLQWLYDNAPQGKEAQLLETMQLVRNQGFSWKNDWYTDANFPKTVPQVLSMQTHGVNQGEALKSEAVAWRFTNDPTDIQSTATRIDLLYTYHGQASGTFAADEHLAGLNPSRGTELCAVVEQIFSLATIYSILGNNSIADRAERIAYNALPAAILPDWSGKYPMLFKPTVTVVDVFIQQPTNTTNKVSSLCSFPSFCYVELELSVNQIWAQSMDPFPWGSNGPNSNVFGFEPNYPCCTVNHPSAYPKFWLHSFMIDKSDNSLIHALLGPAEFSGEVGPGNHVTVTADTLYPFGLTIKYTINASKAFNFNIRIPDWAKNNTKFSVNGGKDVAVSPDANSFQKISTKAGTSTVLISFSAPLTIEKRFNDAVAISRGPLLYALELSYNDTTAPGLRHILPLSAQALNDVRNLYPNAPAAFLTPTDDHTKDHTLLPTTEWRVAIDPSTIQILDTSLKTSEMPFYAWAPNAQPVSMSVTACQIAWDLENGTASAPPQSPNQCVGKLFKAKLVPFGAAKLRLGEIPTMNANSHSF
;
A
#
# COMPACT_ATOMS: atom_id res chain seq x y z
N MET A 1 1.04 1.74 -74.84
CA MET A 1 -0.25 1.67 -74.12
C MET A 1 -0.21 2.53 -72.85
N LYS A 2 -1.36 2.98 -72.31
CA LYS A 2 -1.49 3.22 -70.84
C LYS A 2 -2.11 1.96 -70.23
N ASP A 3 -1.36 0.87 -70.32
CA ASP A 3 -1.56 -0.25 -69.39
C ASP A 3 -0.79 0.16 -68.14
N ASN A 4 -1.42 0.13 -66.98
CA ASN A 4 -0.73 0.34 -65.70
C ASN A 4 0.00 -0.95 -65.27
N ASP A 5 0.64 -1.62 -66.23
CA ASP A 5 1.78 -2.51 -65.98
C ASP A 5 3.03 -1.60 -65.94
N VAL A 6 3.01 -0.65 -65.00
CA VAL A 6 4.23 -0.14 -64.38
C VAL A 6 4.82 -1.33 -63.63
N ASP A 7 6.14 -1.52 -63.66
CA ASP A 7 6.72 -2.65 -62.94
C ASP A 7 6.34 -2.56 -61.44
N SER A 8 6.16 -3.72 -60.82
CA SER A 8 5.75 -3.84 -59.41
C SER A 8 6.68 -3.08 -58.46
N THR A 9 7.94 -2.94 -58.86
CA THR A 9 9.02 -2.10 -58.31
C THR A 9 8.72 -0.60 -58.43
N ASP A 10 8.53 -0.08 -59.65
CA ASP A 10 8.29 1.35 -59.95
C ASP A 10 6.92 1.88 -59.49
N SER A 11 5.94 0.99 -59.29
CA SER A 11 4.54 1.38 -59.07
C SER A 11 4.19 1.89 -57.66
N GLY A 12 5.09 1.77 -56.69
CA GLY A 12 4.81 2.03 -55.27
C GLY A 12 3.87 1.01 -54.60
N ALA A 13 3.43 -0.03 -55.33
CA ALA A 13 2.57 -1.08 -54.79
C ALA A 13 3.26 -1.90 -53.67
N LEU A 14 4.60 -1.92 -53.67
CA LEU A 14 5.46 -2.57 -52.66
C LEU A 14 5.91 -1.63 -51.52
N ASN A 15 5.26 -0.48 -51.31
CA ASN A 15 5.48 0.32 -50.09
C ASN A 15 4.95 -0.46 -48.85
N PRO A 16 5.80 -0.86 -47.89
CA PRO A 16 5.40 -1.67 -46.74
C PRO A 16 4.44 -0.93 -45.79
N PHE A 17 4.40 0.41 -45.83
CA PHE A 17 3.47 1.21 -45.04
C PHE A 17 2.06 1.33 -45.66
N ASN A 18 1.80 0.82 -46.88
CA ASN A 18 0.49 0.93 -47.53
C ASN A 18 -0.66 0.36 -46.67
N VAL A 19 -0.43 -0.78 -46.00
CA VAL A 19 -1.42 -1.41 -45.10
C VAL A 19 -1.57 -0.62 -43.80
N LEU A 20 -0.49 -0.01 -43.29
CA LEU A 20 -0.54 0.84 -42.10
C LEU A 20 -1.30 2.14 -42.38
N LEU A 21 -0.98 2.82 -43.49
CA LEU A 21 -1.68 4.03 -43.94
C LEU A 21 -3.18 3.77 -44.15
N TYR A 22 -3.54 2.63 -44.74
CA TYR A 22 -4.95 2.22 -44.86
C TYR A 22 -5.62 1.94 -43.51
N LYS A 23 -4.92 1.32 -42.56
CA LYS A 23 -5.44 1.12 -41.19
C LYS A 23 -5.59 2.43 -40.40
N LEU A 24 -4.74 3.43 -40.67
CA LEU A 24 -4.78 4.75 -40.02
C LEU A 24 -5.78 5.73 -40.66
N THR A 25 -6.01 5.66 -41.98
CA THR A 25 -6.75 6.69 -42.73
C THR A 25 -7.95 6.17 -43.54
N GLY A 26 -8.05 4.86 -43.75
CA GLY A 26 -8.99 4.25 -44.71
C GLY A 26 -8.64 4.47 -46.19
N VAL A 27 -7.52 5.13 -46.50
CA VAL A 27 -7.10 5.54 -47.86
C VAL A 27 -5.82 4.79 -48.29
N GLY A 28 -5.56 4.71 -49.59
CA GLY A 28 -4.34 4.13 -50.17
C GLY A 28 -4.52 2.71 -50.71
N TYR A 29 -4.87 1.74 -49.87
CA TYR A 29 -4.90 0.31 -50.24
C TYR A 29 -6.29 -0.16 -50.73
N GLN A 30 -6.75 0.39 -51.87
CA GLN A 30 -8.10 0.13 -52.39
C GLN A 30 -8.36 -1.34 -52.75
N ARG A 31 -9.59 -1.81 -52.43
CA ARG A 31 -10.08 -3.15 -52.82
C ARG A 31 -9.98 -3.35 -54.35
N PRO A 32 -9.35 -4.45 -54.83
CA PRO A 32 -9.28 -4.79 -56.24
C PRO A 32 -10.65 -4.75 -56.95
N ARG A 33 -10.66 -4.36 -58.23
CA ARG A 33 -11.87 -4.35 -59.07
C ARG A 33 -11.78 -5.44 -60.13
N LEU A 34 -12.91 -6.04 -60.47
CA LEU A 34 -13.03 -7.01 -61.56
C LEU A 34 -12.60 -6.34 -62.89
N ARG A 35 -11.62 -6.93 -63.58
CA ARG A 35 -11.19 -6.49 -64.91
C ARG A 35 -12.26 -6.86 -65.95
N SER A 36 -12.41 -6.06 -67.00
CA SER A 36 -13.29 -6.43 -68.12
C SER A 36 -12.69 -7.61 -68.89
N PRO A 37 -13.51 -8.49 -69.52
CA PRO A 37 -13.00 -9.59 -70.34
C PRO A 37 -12.06 -9.11 -71.47
N VAL A 38 -12.37 -7.97 -72.08
CA VAL A 38 -11.51 -7.27 -73.07
C VAL A 38 -10.13 -6.98 -72.50
N ASN A 39 -10.04 -6.54 -71.25
CA ASN A 39 -8.77 -6.16 -70.59
C ASN A 39 -7.96 -7.36 -70.10
N VAL A 40 -8.55 -8.55 -70.00
CA VAL A 40 -7.82 -9.80 -69.81
C VAL A 40 -7.32 -10.31 -71.17
N TRP A 41 -8.20 -10.41 -72.18
CA TRP A 41 -7.87 -10.84 -73.54
C TRP A 41 -6.74 -10.00 -74.18
N ARG A 42 -6.77 -8.67 -74.03
CA ARG A 42 -5.80 -7.78 -74.69
C ARG A 42 -4.35 -7.96 -74.24
N ARG A 43 -4.11 -8.62 -73.09
CA ARG A 43 -2.75 -8.84 -72.55
C ARG A 43 -1.94 -9.78 -73.43
N THR A 44 -2.56 -10.85 -73.93
CA THR A 44 -1.91 -11.83 -74.82
C THR A 44 -1.90 -11.39 -76.29
N HIS A 45 -2.79 -10.48 -76.69
CA HIS A 45 -2.93 -9.99 -78.06
C HIS A 45 -2.34 -8.57 -78.27
N ARG A 46 -1.47 -8.13 -77.34
CA ARG A 46 -0.96 -6.75 -77.28
C ARG A 46 -0.21 -6.30 -78.54
N ALA A 47 0.50 -7.22 -79.21
CA ALA A 47 1.19 -6.93 -80.47
C ALA A 47 0.21 -6.60 -81.61
N GLU A 48 -0.79 -7.45 -81.85
CA GLU A 48 -1.83 -7.27 -82.89
C GLU A 48 -2.72 -6.04 -82.68
N ILE A 49 -2.86 -5.59 -81.43
CA ILE A 49 -3.62 -4.38 -81.07
C ILE A 49 -2.75 -3.14 -81.27
N GLU A 50 -1.45 -3.22 -80.98
CA GLU A 50 -0.49 -2.13 -81.17
C GLU A 50 -0.21 -1.89 -82.67
N GLU A 51 0.02 -2.95 -83.45
CA GLU A 51 0.23 -2.88 -84.91
C GLU A 51 -0.96 -2.21 -85.62
N GLU A 52 -2.19 -2.69 -85.36
CA GLU A 52 -3.38 -2.15 -86.00
C GLU A 52 -3.73 -0.73 -85.51
N ALA A 53 -3.50 -0.42 -84.23
CA ALA A 53 -3.65 0.95 -83.73
C ALA A 53 -2.62 1.92 -84.34
N GLN A 54 -1.40 1.46 -84.62
CA GLN A 54 -0.39 2.25 -85.34
C GLN A 54 -0.76 2.41 -86.82
N ALA A 55 -1.19 1.34 -87.50
CA ALA A 55 -1.66 1.39 -88.89
C ALA A 55 -2.89 2.31 -89.09
N LEU A 56 -3.75 2.44 -88.08
CA LEU A 56 -4.85 3.41 -88.04
C LEU A 56 -4.34 4.84 -87.74
N ALA A 57 -3.37 5.00 -86.84
CA ALA A 57 -2.81 6.32 -86.50
C ALA A 57 -1.93 6.94 -87.60
N LEU A 58 -1.36 6.12 -88.48
CA LEU A 58 -0.65 6.56 -89.70
C LEU A 58 -1.60 7.19 -90.74
N LYS A 59 -2.93 7.00 -90.60
CA LYS A 59 -3.97 7.56 -91.49
C LYS A 59 -4.61 8.85 -90.97
N ASP A 60 -4.19 9.36 -89.80
CA ASP A 60 -4.77 10.54 -89.15
C ASP A 60 -3.69 11.58 -88.79
N THR A 61 -3.59 12.64 -89.58
CA THR A 61 -2.48 13.61 -89.56
C THR A 61 -2.59 14.71 -88.49
N ARG A 62 -3.33 14.51 -87.39
CA ARG A 62 -3.35 15.46 -86.25
C ARG A 62 -3.20 14.80 -84.87
N SER A 63 -2.11 15.16 -84.17
CA SER A 63 -1.79 14.86 -82.76
C SER A 63 -1.72 13.37 -82.38
N GLN A 64 -0.59 12.72 -82.70
CA GLN A 64 -0.44 11.27 -82.59
C GLN A 64 -0.37 10.70 -81.16
N ARG A 65 0.20 11.41 -80.16
CA ARG A 65 0.36 10.82 -78.81
C ARG A 65 -0.95 10.63 -78.04
N GLN A 66 -1.93 11.52 -78.17
CA GLN A 66 -3.16 11.47 -77.38
C GLN A 66 -4.27 10.59 -78.01
N LYS A 67 -4.31 10.46 -79.33
CA LYS A 67 -5.26 9.57 -80.02
C LYS A 67 -4.92 8.08 -79.88
N LEU A 68 -3.63 7.73 -79.86
CA LEU A 68 -3.16 6.33 -79.93
C LEU A 68 -3.57 5.49 -78.71
N ALA A 69 -3.92 6.08 -77.56
CA ALA A 69 -4.52 5.33 -76.45
C ALA A 69 -5.97 4.92 -76.75
N ASN A 70 -6.79 5.87 -77.20
CA ASN A 70 -8.20 5.64 -77.53
C ASN A 70 -8.38 4.75 -78.77
N LEU A 71 -7.42 4.77 -79.71
CA LEU A 71 -7.41 3.85 -80.85
C LEU A 71 -7.17 2.40 -80.40
N ARG A 72 -6.18 2.14 -79.53
CA ARG A 72 -5.95 0.80 -78.97
C ARG A 72 -7.18 0.26 -78.23
N GLU A 73 -7.84 1.09 -77.42
CA GLU A 73 -9.05 0.69 -76.70
C GLU A 73 -10.20 0.31 -77.67
N LYS A 74 -10.37 1.07 -78.76
CA LYS A 74 -11.34 0.75 -79.82
C LYS A 74 -10.98 -0.53 -80.58
N VAL A 75 -9.72 -0.71 -80.97
CA VAL A 75 -9.23 -1.93 -81.64
C VAL A 75 -9.39 -3.15 -80.74
N ALA A 76 -8.97 -3.04 -79.47
CA ALA A 76 -9.08 -4.12 -78.50
C ALA A 76 -10.53 -4.55 -78.28
N LYS A 77 -11.46 -3.59 -78.12
CA LYS A 77 -12.88 -3.89 -78.02
C LYS A 77 -13.42 -4.49 -79.32
N SER A 78 -13.11 -3.91 -80.49
CA SER A 78 -13.63 -4.40 -81.77
C SER A 78 -13.17 -5.82 -82.09
N LYS A 79 -11.92 -6.17 -81.79
CA LYS A 79 -11.40 -7.54 -81.92
C LYS A 79 -12.07 -8.50 -80.91
N PHE A 80 -12.21 -8.08 -79.64
CA PHE A 80 -12.92 -8.89 -78.65
C PHE A 80 -14.40 -9.14 -79.01
N ASP A 81 -15.08 -8.14 -79.57
CA ASP A 81 -16.48 -8.25 -79.99
C ASP A 81 -16.64 -9.19 -81.21
N MET A 82 -15.57 -9.42 -82.01
CA MET A 82 -15.54 -10.40 -83.11
C MET A 82 -15.25 -11.86 -82.67
N LEU A 83 -14.80 -12.10 -81.43
CA LEU A 83 -14.52 -13.46 -80.93
C LEU A 83 -15.78 -14.34 -80.85
N GLY A 84 -15.60 -15.66 -80.85
CA GLY A 84 -16.68 -16.61 -80.62
C GLY A 84 -17.22 -16.52 -79.18
N GLU A 85 -18.50 -16.82 -78.95
CA GLU A 85 -19.08 -16.74 -77.59
C GLU A 85 -18.48 -17.76 -76.61
N VAL A 86 -17.86 -18.85 -77.10
CA VAL A 86 -17.07 -19.77 -76.28
C VAL A 86 -15.82 -19.05 -75.73
N GLU A 87 -15.09 -18.33 -76.57
CA GLU A 87 -13.88 -17.59 -76.18
C GLU A 87 -14.23 -16.40 -75.29
N LYS A 88 -15.27 -15.63 -75.65
CA LYS A 88 -15.77 -14.54 -74.79
C LYS A 88 -16.19 -15.06 -73.42
N THR A 89 -16.75 -16.27 -73.34
CA THR A 89 -17.07 -16.92 -72.06
C THR A 89 -15.81 -17.35 -71.31
N TYR A 90 -14.81 -17.93 -71.98
CA TYR A 90 -13.51 -18.21 -71.38
C TYR A 90 -12.88 -16.95 -70.75
N TYR A 91 -12.86 -15.82 -71.46
CA TYR A 91 -12.33 -14.56 -70.92
C TYR A 91 -13.23 -13.89 -69.87
N ARG A 92 -14.55 -14.18 -69.83
CA ARG A 92 -15.44 -13.81 -68.71
C ARG A 92 -15.06 -14.57 -67.43
N GLU A 93 -14.89 -15.89 -67.51
CA GLU A 93 -14.54 -16.70 -66.34
C GLU A 93 -13.08 -16.52 -65.89
N LEU A 94 -12.13 -16.33 -66.82
CA LEU A 94 -10.75 -16.00 -66.49
C LEU A 94 -10.66 -14.65 -65.75
N ALA A 95 -11.44 -13.64 -66.16
CA ALA A 95 -11.51 -12.37 -65.46
C ALA A 95 -12.06 -12.49 -64.03
N LYS A 96 -13.06 -13.35 -63.79
CA LYS A 96 -13.53 -13.66 -62.43
C LYS A 96 -12.43 -14.34 -61.62
N LYS A 97 -11.76 -15.35 -62.17
CA LYS A 97 -10.71 -16.12 -61.47
C LYS A 97 -9.53 -15.23 -61.06
N GLU A 98 -9.00 -14.42 -61.98
CA GLU A 98 -7.96 -13.43 -61.65
C GLU A 98 -8.43 -12.46 -60.55
N HIS A 99 -9.71 -12.05 -60.57
CA HIS A 99 -10.27 -11.15 -59.57
C HIS A 99 -10.43 -11.81 -58.19
N GLU A 100 -10.91 -13.05 -58.12
CA GLU A 100 -11.05 -13.82 -56.86
C GLU A 100 -9.67 -14.07 -56.21
N GLU A 101 -8.67 -14.45 -57.01
CA GLU A 101 -7.28 -14.60 -56.55
C GLU A 101 -6.71 -13.28 -56.02
N THR A 102 -6.96 -12.15 -56.72
CA THR A 102 -6.49 -10.82 -56.29
C THR A 102 -7.23 -10.32 -55.04
N ILE A 103 -8.54 -10.58 -54.91
CA ILE A 103 -9.33 -10.26 -53.71
C ILE A 103 -8.83 -11.06 -52.51
N LYS A 104 -8.59 -12.37 -52.70
CA LYS A 104 -8.06 -13.24 -51.64
C LYS A 104 -6.68 -12.78 -51.15
N LYS A 105 -5.82 -12.29 -52.05
CA LYS A 105 -4.56 -11.65 -51.65
C LYS A 105 -4.80 -10.36 -50.84
N TRP A 106 -5.61 -9.43 -51.35
CA TRP A 106 -5.93 -8.17 -50.65
C TRP A 106 -6.53 -8.39 -49.24
N GLU A 107 -7.40 -9.40 -49.09
CA GLU A 107 -7.94 -9.75 -47.77
C GLU A 107 -6.91 -10.38 -46.83
N ASN A 108 -5.95 -11.16 -47.35
CA ASN A 108 -4.85 -11.70 -46.56
C ASN A 108 -3.87 -10.58 -46.14
N ASP A 109 -3.47 -9.71 -47.06
CA ASP A 109 -2.54 -8.60 -46.81
C ASP A 109 -3.06 -7.63 -45.71
N LEU A 110 -4.38 -7.52 -45.54
CA LEU A 110 -5.00 -6.76 -44.44
C LEU A 110 -5.01 -7.49 -43.08
N LYS A 111 -5.21 -8.81 -43.10
CA LYS A 111 -5.43 -9.65 -41.90
C LYS A 111 -4.13 -10.24 -41.32
N SER A 112 -3.13 -10.47 -42.16
CA SER A 112 -1.82 -10.99 -41.75
C SER A 112 -0.99 -9.96 -40.98
N PRO A 113 -0.04 -10.40 -40.14
CA PRO A 113 1.01 -9.52 -39.62
C PRO A 113 1.92 -9.03 -40.77
N PRO A 114 2.63 -7.89 -40.60
CA PRO A 114 3.61 -7.41 -41.58
C PRO A 114 4.70 -8.44 -41.87
N SER A 115 5.28 -8.38 -43.08
CA SER A 115 6.38 -9.26 -43.48
C SER A 115 7.56 -9.16 -42.51
N THR A 116 8.07 -10.31 -42.09
CA THR A 116 9.23 -10.41 -41.18
C THR A 116 10.55 -10.65 -41.91
N ALA A 117 10.53 -10.71 -43.24
CA ALA A 117 11.70 -10.98 -44.08
C ALA A 117 12.71 -9.81 -44.05
N PRO A 118 14.04 -10.07 -44.07
CA PRO A 118 15.07 -9.03 -43.99
C PRO A 118 14.95 -7.93 -45.05
N GLU A 119 14.57 -8.28 -46.28
CA GLU A 119 14.46 -7.36 -47.42
C GLU A 119 13.28 -6.39 -47.22
N ASP A 120 12.15 -6.90 -46.73
CA ASP A 120 10.95 -6.10 -46.46
C ASP A 120 11.12 -5.21 -45.23
N ARG A 121 11.86 -5.69 -44.22
CA ARG A 121 12.30 -4.87 -43.08
C ARG A 121 13.20 -3.72 -43.54
N GLN A 122 14.16 -3.97 -44.43
CA GLN A 122 15.03 -2.90 -44.95
C GLN A 122 14.23 -1.88 -45.79
N LYS A 123 13.27 -2.33 -46.62
CA LYS A 123 12.35 -1.42 -47.34
C LYS A 123 11.54 -0.53 -46.38
N ALA A 124 11.09 -1.08 -45.25
CA ALA A 124 10.36 -0.33 -44.23
C ALA A 124 11.26 0.69 -43.51
N ILE A 125 12.47 0.28 -43.09
CA ILE A 125 13.48 1.16 -42.48
C ILE A 125 13.79 2.33 -43.42
N ARG A 126 14.14 2.04 -44.68
CA ARG A 126 14.43 3.06 -45.72
C ARG A 126 13.27 4.04 -45.97
N GLY A 127 12.02 3.61 -45.79
CA GLY A 127 10.84 4.46 -45.97
C GLY A 127 10.45 5.32 -44.77
N ILE A 128 11.08 5.13 -43.60
CA ILE A 128 10.50 5.57 -42.32
C ILE A 128 10.50 7.10 -42.15
N THR A 129 11.56 7.79 -42.57
CA THR A 129 11.64 9.26 -42.56
C THR A 129 10.62 9.88 -43.52
N ASN A 130 10.52 9.35 -44.75
CA ASN A 130 9.56 9.81 -45.75
C ASN A 130 8.09 9.58 -45.34
N PHE A 131 7.82 8.62 -44.46
CA PHE A 131 6.50 8.35 -43.91
C PHE A 131 6.18 9.21 -42.67
N MET A 132 7.15 9.40 -41.77
CA MET A 132 6.93 10.08 -40.48
C MET A 132 7.14 11.60 -40.53
N GLN A 133 8.05 12.13 -41.35
CA GLN A 133 8.32 13.58 -41.42
C GLN A 133 7.04 14.40 -41.69
N PRO A 134 6.20 14.07 -42.70
CA PRO A 134 4.98 14.86 -42.97
C PRO A 134 3.93 14.77 -41.86
N ILE A 135 3.97 13.71 -41.03
CA ILE A 135 3.08 13.53 -39.89
C ILE A 135 3.55 14.40 -38.72
N LEU A 136 4.85 14.44 -38.46
CA LEU A 136 5.46 15.30 -37.44
C LEU A 136 5.31 16.78 -37.81
N ASP A 137 5.59 17.16 -39.06
CA ASP A 137 5.39 18.52 -39.58
C ASP A 137 3.92 18.96 -39.45
N GLY A 138 2.98 18.08 -39.80
CA GLY A 138 1.55 18.32 -39.66
C GLY A 138 1.11 18.49 -38.21
N LEU A 139 1.65 17.67 -37.30
CA LEU A 139 1.41 17.77 -35.85
C LEU A 139 1.95 19.08 -35.27
N CYS A 140 3.20 19.43 -35.59
CA CYS A 140 3.85 20.67 -35.17
C CYS A 140 3.10 21.91 -35.69
N ALA A 141 2.70 21.90 -36.97
CA ALA A 141 1.91 22.99 -37.56
C ALA A 141 0.50 23.12 -36.96
N ALA A 142 -0.14 22.01 -36.56
CA ALA A 142 -1.48 22.01 -35.97
C ALA A 142 -1.51 22.36 -34.47
N THR A 143 -0.43 22.06 -33.72
CA THR A 143 -0.35 22.25 -32.26
C THR A 143 0.49 23.45 -31.84
N GLY A 144 1.40 23.92 -32.70
CA GLY A 144 2.44 24.89 -32.35
C GLY A 144 3.59 24.29 -31.52
N TRP A 145 3.62 22.97 -31.31
CA TRP A 145 4.66 22.28 -30.55
C TRP A 145 5.82 21.85 -31.46
N THR A 146 6.95 21.44 -30.89
CA THR A 146 8.01 20.70 -31.58
C THR A 146 7.89 19.20 -31.25
N ALA A 147 8.37 18.32 -32.14
CA ALA A 147 8.24 16.88 -31.98
C ALA A 147 9.46 16.12 -32.53
N SER A 148 9.94 15.14 -31.79
CA SER A 148 11.02 14.23 -32.21
C SER A 148 10.61 12.79 -32.00
N LEU A 149 10.83 11.96 -33.02
CA LEU A 149 10.60 10.53 -33.01
C LEU A 149 11.95 9.81 -32.99
N ALA A 150 12.25 9.07 -31.93
CA ALA A 150 13.42 8.19 -31.84
C ALA A 150 12.99 6.72 -31.91
N ILE A 151 13.57 5.95 -32.84
CA ILE A 151 13.19 4.56 -33.13
C ILE A 151 14.43 3.74 -33.50
N GLY A 152 14.47 2.45 -33.16
CA GLY A 152 15.65 1.64 -33.48
C GLY A 152 15.48 0.13 -33.32
N GLY A 153 16.50 -0.59 -33.76
CA GLY A 153 16.55 -2.06 -33.77
C GLY A 153 17.55 -2.60 -34.80
N PRO A 154 17.57 -3.92 -35.06
CA PRO A 154 18.48 -4.54 -36.00
C PRO A 154 18.21 -4.08 -37.43
N GLU A 155 19.20 -3.47 -38.08
CA GLU A 155 19.14 -3.06 -39.49
C GLU A 155 19.69 -4.17 -40.41
N PRO A 156 18.86 -4.78 -41.28
CA PRO A 156 19.27 -5.84 -42.19
C PRO A 156 20.46 -5.51 -43.10
N ALA A 157 20.47 -4.34 -43.74
CA ALA A 157 21.57 -3.94 -44.64
C ALA A 157 22.89 -3.65 -43.90
N ASN A 158 22.83 -3.28 -42.62
CA ASN A 158 24.01 -3.07 -41.77
C ASN A 158 24.38 -4.34 -40.98
N GLY A 159 24.27 -5.51 -41.62
CA GLY A 159 24.64 -6.80 -41.01
C GLY A 159 23.85 -7.18 -39.76
N GLY A 160 22.65 -6.64 -39.57
CA GLY A 160 21.82 -6.86 -38.39
C GLY A 160 22.21 -6.05 -37.15
N ARG A 161 23.14 -5.08 -37.28
CA ARG A 161 23.55 -4.19 -36.18
C ARG A 161 22.39 -3.31 -35.70
N LEU A 162 22.39 -2.93 -34.43
CA LEU A 162 21.41 -2.02 -33.85
C LEU A 162 21.63 -0.60 -34.40
N LYS A 163 20.63 -0.09 -35.12
CA LYS A 163 20.58 1.29 -35.58
C LYS A 163 19.55 2.07 -34.76
N LEU A 164 19.86 3.30 -34.37
CA LEU A 164 18.91 4.30 -33.88
C LEU A 164 18.72 5.33 -34.99
N VAL A 165 17.48 5.58 -35.36
CA VAL A 165 17.07 6.62 -36.31
C VAL A 165 16.18 7.61 -35.57
N SER A 166 16.51 8.89 -35.69
CA SER A 166 15.68 9.98 -35.16
C SER A 166 15.19 10.88 -36.28
N VAL A 167 13.94 11.31 -36.18
CA VAL A 167 13.25 12.17 -37.14
C VAL A 167 12.62 13.31 -36.36
N ASN A 168 12.94 14.57 -36.71
CA ASN A 168 12.59 15.74 -35.93
C ASN A 168 11.72 16.71 -36.74
N SER A 169 10.78 17.39 -36.10
CA SER A 169 10.09 18.55 -36.66
C SER A 169 10.04 19.70 -35.65
N GLY A 170 10.34 20.90 -36.15
CA GLY A 170 10.65 22.06 -35.33
C GLY A 170 12.15 22.20 -35.01
N ALA A 171 12.57 23.45 -34.80
CA ALA A 171 13.97 23.81 -34.57
C ALA A 171 14.05 25.07 -33.69
N ILE A 172 15.13 25.23 -32.93
CA ILE A 172 15.35 26.43 -32.13
C ILE A 172 15.57 27.67 -33.03
N PRO A 173 15.14 28.87 -32.60
CA PRO A 173 15.37 30.11 -33.35
C PRO A 173 16.85 30.49 -33.34
N GLY A 174 17.51 30.30 -34.48
CA GLY A 174 18.92 30.63 -34.70
C GLY A 174 19.28 30.64 -36.19
N ASN A 175 20.53 30.98 -36.50
CA ASN A 175 21.08 30.82 -37.85
C ASN A 175 22.52 30.26 -37.75
N PRO A 176 22.77 28.98 -38.14
CA PRO A 176 21.79 28.02 -38.66
C PRO A 176 20.69 27.68 -37.65
N LYS A 177 19.54 27.21 -38.15
CA LYS A 177 18.52 26.58 -37.31
C LYS A 177 19.02 25.20 -36.88
N MET A 178 18.67 24.76 -35.67
CA MET A 178 19.02 23.43 -35.18
C MET A 178 17.79 22.71 -34.66
N ASN A 179 17.56 21.49 -35.14
CA ASN A 179 16.59 20.55 -34.58
C ASN A 179 17.08 20.05 -33.20
N PHE A 180 16.27 19.23 -32.50
CA PHE A 180 16.62 18.71 -31.17
C PHE A 180 17.95 17.94 -31.11
N THR A 181 18.20 17.00 -32.02
CA THR A 181 19.43 16.18 -31.97
C THR A 181 20.67 16.99 -32.38
N ARG A 182 20.49 18.04 -33.19
CA ARG A 182 21.55 19.01 -33.56
C ARG A 182 21.81 20.06 -32.46
N SER A 183 20.80 20.55 -31.74
CA SER A 183 21.00 21.53 -30.66
C SER A 183 21.64 20.89 -29.43
N GLU A 184 21.15 19.69 -29.06
CA GLU A 184 21.64 18.95 -27.90
C GLU A 184 22.75 17.95 -28.26
N ALA A 185 23.38 18.07 -29.44
CA ALA A 185 24.24 17.04 -30.02
C ALA A 185 25.25 16.36 -29.05
N PRO A 186 25.95 17.08 -28.15
CA PRO A 186 26.80 16.45 -27.13
C PRO A 186 26.01 15.57 -26.15
N ALA A 187 24.96 16.11 -25.52
CA ALA A 187 24.13 15.38 -24.55
C ALA A 187 23.33 14.25 -25.22
N TYR A 188 22.90 14.45 -26.46
CA TYR A 188 22.19 13.47 -27.26
C TYR A 188 23.08 12.25 -27.56
N HIS A 189 24.32 12.47 -28.01
CA HIS A 189 25.27 11.39 -28.29
C HIS A 189 25.91 10.78 -27.03
N GLN A 190 26.07 11.55 -25.94
CA GLN A 190 26.70 11.08 -24.70
C GLN A 190 25.72 10.39 -23.74
N HIS A 191 24.43 10.74 -23.76
CA HIS A 191 23.44 10.24 -22.80
C HIS A 191 22.23 9.58 -23.45
N PHE A 192 21.56 10.22 -24.42
CA PHE A 192 20.32 9.68 -25.01
C PHE A 192 20.58 8.46 -25.89
N ALA A 193 21.46 8.56 -26.89
CA ALA A 193 21.74 7.47 -27.82
C ALA A 193 22.34 6.23 -27.13
N PRO A 194 23.25 6.34 -26.13
CA PRO A 194 23.70 5.19 -25.35
C PRO A 194 22.59 4.58 -24.48
N MET A 195 21.77 5.39 -23.79
CA MET A 195 20.65 4.90 -22.99
C MET A 195 19.64 4.11 -23.84
N PHE A 196 19.26 4.65 -25.00
CA PHE A 196 18.36 3.99 -25.94
C PHE A 196 19.03 2.74 -26.55
N GLY A 197 20.34 2.77 -26.82
CA GLY A 197 21.10 1.61 -27.28
C GLY A 197 21.21 0.48 -26.25
N GLU A 198 21.33 0.78 -24.97
CA GLU A 198 21.27 -0.22 -23.90
C GLU A 198 19.87 -0.81 -23.73
N PHE A 199 18.81 -0.03 -24.00
CA PHE A 199 17.46 -0.57 -24.11
C PHE A 199 17.32 -1.52 -25.31
N LEU A 200 17.76 -1.11 -26.51
CA LEU A 200 17.75 -1.98 -27.70
C LEU A 200 18.60 -3.25 -27.52
N GLY A 201 19.72 -3.17 -26.79
CA GLY A 201 20.55 -4.31 -26.39
C GLY A 201 19.92 -5.23 -25.32
N LYS A 202 18.81 -4.82 -24.70
CA LYS A 202 17.93 -5.70 -23.89
C LYS A 202 16.80 -6.29 -24.74
N CYS A 203 16.31 -5.56 -25.75
CA CYS A 203 15.22 -5.96 -26.63
C CYS A 203 15.61 -7.01 -27.70
N TYR A 204 16.88 -7.09 -28.09
CA TYR A 204 17.35 -7.97 -29.15
C TYR A 204 18.60 -8.75 -28.76
N THR A 205 18.59 -10.05 -28.99
CA THR A 205 19.79 -10.91 -28.83
C THR A 205 20.75 -10.78 -30.01
N VAL A 206 22.02 -11.14 -29.80
CA VAL A 206 23.05 -11.12 -30.86
C VAL A 206 22.68 -12.02 -32.04
N ASP A 207 22.02 -13.14 -31.79
CA ASP A 207 21.63 -14.09 -32.84
C ASP A 207 20.31 -13.69 -33.54
N GLU A 208 19.41 -12.97 -32.87
CA GLU A 208 18.32 -12.24 -33.55
C GLU A 208 18.83 -11.11 -34.45
N CYS A 209 19.86 -10.39 -34.03
CA CYS A 209 20.54 -9.41 -34.88
C CYS A 209 21.08 -10.11 -36.14
N ARG A 210 21.93 -11.13 -35.97
CA ARG A 210 22.53 -11.90 -37.07
C ARG A 210 21.50 -12.53 -38.01
N SER A 211 20.43 -13.13 -37.49
CA SER A 211 19.39 -13.78 -38.31
C SER A 211 18.49 -12.79 -39.08
N ARG A 212 18.63 -11.49 -38.84
CA ARG A 212 17.96 -10.42 -39.60
C ARG A 212 18.88 -9.72 -40.61
N ALA A 213 20.14 -10.12 -40.71
CA ALA A 213 21.09 -9.56 -41.68
C ALA A 213 20.75 -9.97 -43.13
N LEU A 214 20.94 -9.06 -44.07
CA LEU A 214 20.97 -9.34 -45.52
C LEU A 214 22.37 -9.77 -45.97
N ASN A 215 22.48 -10.44 -47.12
CA ASN A 215 23.78 -10.64 -47.76
C ASN A 215 24.24 -9.32 -48.42
N PRO A 216 25.52 -8.94 -48.30
CA PRO A 216 26.07 -7.76 -48.99
C PRO A 216 25.92 -7.76 -50.53
N LEU A 217 25.63 -8.92 -51.13
CA LEU A 217 25.40 -9.10 -52.56
C LEU A 217 23.98 -8.71 -53.02
N GLU A 218 23.06 -8.41 -52.10
CA GLU A 218 21.63 -8.16 -52.40
C GLU A 218 21.31 -6.68 -52.68
N GLY A 219 22.32 -5.80 -52.70
CA GLY A 219 22.22 -4.44 -53.26
C GLY A 219 21.48 -3.41 -52.39
N PHE A 220 21.21 -3.70 -51.11
CA PHE A 220 20.63 -2.74 -50.17
C PHE A 220 21.73 -2.02 -49.38
N GLU A 221 21.78 -0.69 -49.47
CA GLU A 221 22.65 0.14 -48.62
C GLU A 221 21.97 0.48 -47.28
N PRO A 222 22.75 0.67 -46.20
CA PRO A 222 22.25 1.14 -44.90
C PRO A 222 21.57 2.52 -44.94
N ILE A 223 20.72 2.78 -43.94
CA ILE A 223 19.98 4.04 -43.81
C ILE A 223 20.87 5.26 -43.49
N GLU A 224 22.05 5.05 -42.91
CA GLU A 224 23.02 6.11 -42.63
C GLU A 224 23.43 6.87 -43.90
N ASN A 225 23.70 6.15 -44.99
CA ASN A 225 24.01 6.71 -46.31
C ASN A 225 22.83 7.51 -46.91
N ILE A 226 21.59 7.24 -46.46
CA ILE A 226 20.36 7.89 -46.95
C ILE A 226 20.06 9.15 -46.13
N LEU A 227 20.46 9.18 -44.86
CA LEU A 227 20.25 10.32 -43.95
C LEU A 227 21.44 11.28 -43.89
N GLN A 228 22.57 10.96 -44.54
CA GLN A 228 23.81 11.73 -44.49
C GLN A 228 23.65 13.22 -44.86
N ASP A 229 22.75 13.54 -45.79
CA ASP A 229 22.42 14.91 -46.22
C ASP A 229 21.12 15.47 -45.60
N SER A 230 20.53 14.79 -44.59
CA SER A 230 19.25 15.21 -43.99
C SER A 230 19.43 16.29 -42.92
N GLU A 231 18.60 17.34 -42.98
CA GLU A 231 18.56 18.38 -41.94
C GLU A 231 17.64 18.05 -40.76
N ASP A 232 16.68 17.15 -40.98
CA ASP A 232 15.60 16.83 -40.04
C ASP A 232 15.76 15.46 -39.36
N ALA A 233 16.50 14.54 -39.99
CA ALA A 233 16.69 13.17 -39.49
C ALA A 233 18.17 12.77 -39.37
N GLU A 234 18.46 11.81 -38.48
CA GLU A 234 19.81 11.38 -38.11
C GLU A 234 19.83 9.87 -37.79
N GLY A 235 20.93 9.18 -38.08
CA GLY A 235 21.03 7.72 -37.95
C GLY A 235 22.33 7.26 -37.28
N ILE A 236 22.27 6.85 -36.02
CA ILE A 236 23.40 6.40 -35.20
C ILE A 236 23.53 4.86 -35.24
N ASP A 237 24.73 4.33 -35.47
CA ASP A 237 25.04 2.90 -35.30
C ASP A 237 25.47 2.63 -33.86
N LEU A 238 24.80 1.66 -33.22
CA LEU A 238 24.99 1.26 -31.83
C LEU A 238 25.69 -0.11 -31.73
N GLY A 239 26.02 -0.74 -32.86
CA GLY A 239 26.73 -2.01 -32.93
C GLY A 239 25.86 -3.24 -32.66
N LEU A 240 26.49 -4.35 -32.31
CA LEU A 240 25.77 -5.55 -31.85
C LEU A 240 25.51 -5.48 -30.34
N PRO A 241 24.44 -6.12 -29.83
CA PRO A 241 24.21 -6.25 -28.39
C PRO A 241 25.45 -6.81 -27.68
N LYS A 242 25.83 -6.26 -26.52
CA LYS A 242 26.91 -6.81 -25.68
C LYS A 242 26.51 -8.23 -25.25
N SER A 243 27.32 -9.23 -25.58
CA SER A 243 27.07 -10.63 -25.19
C SER A 243 27.05 -10.78 -23.68
N ARG A 244 25.96 -11.31 -23.12
CA ARG A 244 25.80 -11.57 -21.68
C ARG A 244 26.71 -12.72 -21.21
N GLY A 245 28.03 -12.49 -21.09
CA GLY A 245 28.95 -13.55 -20.68
C GLY A 245 30.46 -13.34 -20.85
N SER A 246 31.03 -12.15 -20.63
CA SER A 246 32.47 -12.00 -20.35
C SER A 246 32.80 -10.65 -19.71
N SER A 247 33.52 -10.65 -18.59
CA SER A 247 33.92 -9.44 -17.84
C SER A 247 35.43 -9.21 -17.88
N SER A 248 35.86 -8.04 -18.36
CA SER A 248 37.20 -7.48 -18.12
C SER A 248 37.18 -5.96 -18.30
N ASP A 249 37.88 -5.27 -17.41
CA ASP A 249 37.84 -3.82 -17.12
C ASP A 249 38.55 -2.91 -18.17
N PRO A 250 38.47 -1.55 -18.05
CA PRO A 250 38.58 -0.62 -19.19
C PRO A 250 39.93 0.12 -19.34
N GLU A 251 40.14 0.75 -20.50
CA GLU A 251 40.44 2.19 -20.70
C GLU A 251 41.04 2.54 -22.09
N ALA A 252 41.07 3.85 -22.39
CA ALA A 252 41.98 4.57 -23.30
C ALA A 252 41.86 4.44 -24.85
N SER A 253 41.72 5.63 -25.44
CA SER A 253 41.73 6.06 -26.85
C SER A 253 42.93 5.66 -27.74
N ALA A 254 42.62 5.37 -29.02
CA ALA A 254 43.23 5.84 -30.29
C ALA A 254 44.72 6.29 -30.36
N PRO A 255 45.49 6.00 -31.45
CA PRO A 255 45.02 6.22 -32.84
C PRO A 255 45.43 5.19 -33.93
N SER A 256 44.97 5.50 -35.15
CA SER A 256 45.00 4.83 -36.46
C SER A 256 46.31 4.23 -37.01
N GLN A 257 46.22 3.13 -37.80
CA GLN A 257 46.34 3.17 -39.28
C GLN A 257 46.12 1.81 -40.03
N GLN A 258 45.47 1.90 -41.20
CA GLN A 258 45.63 1.15 -42.48
C GLN A 258 45.63 -0.41 -42.59
N SER A 259 44.72 -0.92 -43.46
CA SER A 259 44.88 -2.03 -44.47
C SER A 259 45.17 -3.49 -44.03
N ALA A 260 44.77 -4.55 -44.77
CA ALA A 260 43.72 -4.75 -45.79
C ALA A 260 43.51 -6.27 -46.11
N ASP A 261 42.34 -6.59 -46.68
CA ASP A 261 42.04 -7.66 -47.67
C ASP A 261 42.15 -9.20 -47.42
N THR A 262 41.28 -9.89 -48.19
CA THR A 262 41.36 -11.28 -48.71
C THR A 262 41.07 -12.50 -47.83
N VAL A 263 39.76 -12.74 -47.69
CA VAL A 263 39.06 -14.03 -47.71
C VAL A 263 39.63 -15.05 -48.74
N MET A 264 39.85 -16.33 -48.35
CA MET A 264 39.25 -17.55 -48.95
C MET A 264 39.71 -18.88 -48.25
N PRO A 265 38.99 -20.02 -48.41
CA PRO A 265 39.01 -21.17 -47.47
C PRO A 265 39.34 -22.55 -48.16
N PRO A 266 38.76 -23.71 -47.75
CA PRO A 266 39.12 -24.65 -46.66
C PRO A 266 39.55 -26.04 -47.27
N PRO A 267 39.27 -27.26 -46.71
CA PRO A 267 39.02 -27.76 -45.34
C PRO A 267 39.95 -28.94 -44.90
N GLY A 268 39.96 -29.32 -43.61
CA GLY A 268 40.62 -30.56 -43.12
C GLY A 268 40.44 -30.84 -41.61
N PRO A 269 40.47 -32.11 -41.12
CA PRO A 269 40.05 -32.47 -39.75
C PRO A 269 41.15 -32.75 -38.69
N ILE A 270 40.80 -32.48 -37.42
CA ILE A 270 41.00 -33.26 -36.14
C ILE A 270 41.95 -34.49 -36.24
N PRO A 271 42.97 -34.73 -35.34
CA PRO A 271 42.83 -34.62 -33.86
C PRO A 271 44.08 -34.37 -32.93
N THR A 272 43.79 -34.06 -31.65
CA THR A 272 44.48 -34.42 -30.37
C THR A 272 45.93 -34.00 -29.96
N THR A 273 46.05 -33.69 -28.64
CA THR A 273 47.19 -33.86 -27.68
C THR A 273 48.51 -33.03 -27.75
N ILE A 274 48.67 -32.09 -26.79
CA ILE A 274 49.65 -32.03 -25.66
C ILE A 274 51.01 -32.77 -25.86
N PRO A 275 52.23 -32.18 -25.60
CA PRO A 275 52.62 -31.37 -24.42
C PRO A 275 53.63 -30.17 -24.59
N ARG A 276 54.02 -29.59 -23.43
CA ARG A 276 55.15 -28.68 -23.05
C ARG A 276 56.51 -29.46 -22.97
N PRO A 277 57.68 -28.98 -22.43
CA PRO A 277 58.14 -27.66 -21.90
C PRO A 277 59.62 -27.22 -22.22
N VAL A 278 60.10 -26.09 -21.62
CA VAL A 278 61.51 -25.60 -21.33
C VAL A 278 62.55 -25.47 -22.48
N SER A 279 63.53 -24.54 -22.50
CA SER A 279 63.94 -23.32 -21.70
C SER A 279 64.76 -22.39 -22.67
N ASP A 280 65.69 -21.45 -22.40
CA ASP A 280 66.45 -20.86 -21.25
C ASP A 280 67.15 -19.54 -21.76
N GLN A 281 68.13 -18.76 -21.18
CA GLN A 281 68.89 -18.64 -19.91
C GLN A 281 69.58 -17.22 -19.83
N HIS A 282 70.01 -16.75 -18.63
CA HIS A 282 71.24 -15.93 -18.29
C HIS A 282 71.73 -14.66 -19.07
N VAL A 283 72.49 -13.66 -18.53
CA VAL A 283 72.78 -13.20 -17.14
C VAL A 283 73.47 -11.80 -17.07
N SER A 284 73.21 -11.02 -16.00
CA SER A 284 74.05 -9.90 -15.45
C SER A 284 74.25 -8.62 -16.32
N ASN A 285 74.69 -7.45 -15.84
CA ASN A 285 75.07 -6.89 -14.52
C ASN A 285 75.02 -5.34 -14.66
N THR A 286 75.04 -4.41 -13.68
CA THR A 286 75.07 -4.29 -12.18
C THR A 286 74.55 -2.85 -11.89
N ALA A 287 74.26 -2.30 -10.70
CA ALA A 287 74.29 -2.65 -9.26
C ALA A 287 73.13 -1.84 -8.58
N GLU A 288 72.98 -1.53 -7.28
CA GLU A 288 73.73 -1.74 -6.00
C GLU A 288 72.75 -2.21 -4.90
N SER A 289 73.20 -2.39 -3.64
CA SER A 289 72.39 -2.85 -2.48
C SER A 289 73.08 -2.48 -1.14
N PRO A 290 72.47 -2.70 0.05
CA PRO A 290 72.42 -4.05 0.69
C PRO A 290 71.12 -4.34 1.51
N SER A 291 70.39 -5.46 1.32
CA SER A 291 70.57 -6.81 1.94
C SER A 291 69.66 -7.11 3.16
N PHE A 292 69.20 -8.33 3.51
CA PHE A 292 69.07 -9.65 2.83
C PHE A 292 68.06 -10.60 3.59
N GLN A 293 67.79 -11.78 3.03
CA GLN A 293 66.96 -12.97 3.43
C GLN A 293 67.01 -13.41 4.95
N VAL A 294 66.04 -14.05 5.63
CA VAL A 294 65.27 -15.34 5.44
C VAL A 294 66.19 -16.60 5.54
N PRO A 295 66.00 -17.62 6.45
CA PRO A 295 64.80 -18.48 6.60
C PRO A 295 64.49 -19.08 8.03
N LEU A 296 63.76 -20.22 8.10
CA LEU A 296 63.50 -21.16 9.23
C LEU A 296 64.72 -22.10 9.54
N PRO A 297 64.76 -23.09 10.51
CA PRO A 297 63.73 -23.67 11.43
C PRO A 297 64.22 -23.95 12.91
N HIS A 298 63.61 -24.94 13.62
CA HIS A 298 63.98 -25.62 14.91
C HIS A 298 63.55 -24.96 16.25
N THR A 299 62.55 -25.44 17.03
CA THR A 299 62.25 -26.72 17.77
C THR A 299 62.78 -26.80 19.22
N VAL A 300 61.89 -27.04 20.21
CA VAL A 300 61.91 -28.14 21.25
C VAL A 300 60.92 -27.89 22.42
N THR A 301 59.90 -28.77 22.58
CA THR A 301 59.02 -29.03 23.78
C THR A 301 58.21 -27.86 24.41
N SER A 302 57.09 -28.04 25.13
CA SER A 302 56.25 -29.19 25.56
C SER A 302 54.82 -28.66 25.91
N THR A 303 53.69 -29.39 25.85
CA THR A 303 53.33 -30.75 25.35
C THR A 303 51.80 -30.90 25.18
N THR A 304 51.36 -31.72 24.22
CA THR A 304 50.18 -32.63 24.22
C THR A 304 48.74 -32.11 24.53
N PHE A 305 47.91 -32.01 23.48
CA PHE A 305 46.81 -32.94 23.08
C PHE A 305 46.52 -34.21 23.95
N PRO A 306 45.43 -35.02 23.74
CA PRO A 306 44.18 -34.84 22.95
C PRO A 306 42.88 -35.42 23.64
N THR A 307 41.78 -35.47 22.86
CA THR A 307 40.74 -36.54 22.80
C THR A 307 39.63 -36.75 23.87
N SER A 308 38.53 -37.33 23.36
CA SER A 308 37.55 -38.24 23.99
C SER A 308 36.59 -37.74 25.10
N ALA A 309 35.30 -37.75 24.75
CA ALA A 309 34.22 -38.21 25.64
C ALA A 309 34.39 -39.74 25.89
N PRO A 310 33.84 -40.38 26.97
CA PRO A 310 32.45 -40.17 27.42
C PRO A 310 32.11 -40.39 28.93
N VAL A 311 30.83 -40.10 29.27
CA VAL A 311 29.96 -40.82 30.24
C VAL A 311 30.26 -40.77 31.76
N ALA A 312 29.16 -40.59 32.53
CA ALA A 312 28.96 -40.92 33.96
C ALA A 312 29.73 -40.12 35.04
N SER A 313 29.28 -40.01 36.29
CA SER A 313 27.92 -40.08 36.91
C SER A 313 28.02 -39.82 38.43
N ALA A 314 26.98 -39.26 39.06
CA ALA A 314 26.66 -39.42 40.50
C ALA A 314 27.71 -38.90 41.53
N ASP A 315 27.42 -38.74 42.83
CA ASP A 315 26.26 -38.17 43.52
C ASP A 315 26.66 -37.79 44.96
N SER A 316 25.89 -36.89 45.59
CA SER A 316 25.61 -36.82 47.04
C SER A 316 26.73 -36.86 48.11
N HIS A 317 26.83 -35.75 48.88
CA HIS A 317 26.88 -35.72 50.38
C HIS A 317 28.10 -36.34 51.11
N PRO A 318 28.27 -36.22 52.47
CA PRO A 318 27.47 -35.60 53.56
C PRO A 318 28.01 -34.22 54.02
N SER A 319 27.32 -33.33 54.75
CA SER A 319 26.23 -33.38 55.76
C SER A 319 26.69 -33.52 57.23
N ALA A 320 26.24 -32.54 58.05
CA ALA A 320 26.24 -32.51 59.53
C ALA A 320 27.59 -32.36 60.30
N SER A 321 27.66 -31.76 61.50
CA SER A 321 26.79 -30.75 62.16
C SER A 321 27.38 -30.23 63.50
N ARG A 322 26.75 -29.17 64.06
CA ARG A 322 26.50 -28.89 65.51
C ARG A 322 27.55 -28.22 66.43
N ASN A 323 26.99 -27.26 67.20
CA ASN A 323 27.25 -26.91 68.61
C ASN A 323 28.52 -26.14 69.01
N ASN A 324 28.55 -25.38 70.13
CA ASN A 324 27.56 -24.52 70.83
C ASN A 324 28.29 -23.72 71.96
N SER A 325 27.59 -22.89 72.77
CA SER A 325 27.96 -22.41 74.14
C SER A 325 29.12 -21.38 74.27
N ASP A 326 29.19 -20.45 75.26
CA ASP A 326 28.18 -19.88 76.20
C ASP A 326 28.66 -18.60 76.99
N VAL A 327 27.69 -17.90 77.63
CA VAL A 327 27.75 -17.21 78.97
C VAL A 327 28.45 -15.82 79.26
N HIS A 328 27.62 -14.86 79.74
CA HIS A 328 27.70 -13.73 80.73
C HIS A 328 28.88 -12.72 80.95
N ASN A 329 28.52 -11.40 80.91
CA ASN A 329 28.64 -10.24 81.89
C ASN A 329 29.93 -9.96 82.73
N PRO A 330 30.16 -8.75 83.35
CA PRO A 330 29.45 -7.44 83.40
C PRO A 330 30.33 -6.17 83.11
N PRO A 331 29.82 -4.89 83.24
CA PRO A 331 30.57 -3.62 83.07
C PRO A 331 30.96 -2.92 84.41
N PRO A 332 31.71 -1.78 84.45
CA PRO A 332 31.06 -0.45 84.48
C PRO A 332 31.85 0.79 83.91
N ASN A 333 31.20 1.96 84.02
CA ASN A 333 31.54 3.32 83.55
C ASN A 333 32.87 3.97 84.00
N HIS A 334 33.31 4.94 83.18
CA HIS A 334 33.69 6.34 83.51
C HIS A 334 33.76 7.12 82.16
N LEU A 335 33.57 8.43 81.94
CA LEU A 335 33.04 9.68 82.55
C LEU A 335 32.92 10.69 81.35
N ALA A 336 32.37 11.92 81.34
CA ALA A 336 31.36 12.75 82.04
C ALA A 336 31.42 14.15 81.33
N SER A 337 30.50 15.12 81.37
CA SER A 337 29.09 15.33 81.83
C SER A 337 28.64 16.71 81.27
N GLY A 338 27.38 17.11 81.16
CA GLY A 338 26.12 16.51 81.62
C GLY A 338 24.89 17.33 81.19
N GLU A 339 23.74 17.07 81.84
CA GLU A 339 22.42 17.64 81.53
C GLU A 339 22.15 19.00 82.22
N LEU A 340 21.09 19.71 81.83
CA LEU A 340 19.92 19.99 82.71
C LEU A 340 18.85 20.93 82.09
N THR A 341 17.62 20.78 82.58
CA THR A 341 16.50 21.76 82.56
C THR A 341 15.82 21.69 83.96
N PRO A 342 14.89 22.58 84.39
CA PRO A 342 14.24 23.72 83.71
C PRO A 342 14.10 25.03 84.55
N ALA A 343 13.34 26.01 84.01
CA ALA A 343 12.44 26.99 84.68
C ALA A 343 12.91 28.39 85.18
N ALA A 344 11.96 29.35 85.04
CA ALA A 344 11.62 30.51 85.91
C ALA A 344 12.18 31.96 85.74
N THR A 345 11.51 32.75 84.87
CA THR A 345 10.94 34.12 85.15
C THR A 345 11.87 35.37 85.37
N PRO A 346 11.41 36.65 85.59
CA PRO A 346 11.92 37.83 84.85
C PRO A 346 12.45 39.02 85.72
N PRO A 347 12.63 40.26 85.17
CA PRO A 347 11.57 41.26 85.37
C PRO A 347 11.32 42.31 84.24
N THR A 348 10.04 42.45 83.90
CA THR A 348 9.20 43.65 83.66
C THR A 348 9.77 44.99 83.17
N GLN A 349 9.26 45.47 82.01
CA GLN A 349 8.60 46.79 81.76
C GLN A 349 8.35 46.97 80.23
N THR A 350 7.39 47.74 79.66
CA THR A 350 6.04 48.30 79.98
C THR A 350 5.48 48.92 78.66
N GLN A 351 4.19 49.18 78.38
CA GLN A 351 2.88 48.98 79.05
C GLN A 351 1.82 48.42 78.07
N ASN A 352 0.64 48.06 78.62
CA ASN A 352 -0.77 48.25 78.20
C ASN A 352 -1.12 48.81 76.79
N TYR A 353 -2.26 48.48 76.15
CA TYR A 353 -3.60 48.17 76.70
C TYR A 353 -4.44 47.17 75.85
N SER A 354 -5.24 46.33 76.54
CA SER A 354 -6.55 45.67 76.21
C SER A 354 -7.04 45.42 74.76
N GLY A 355 -7.73 44.30 74.43
CA GLY A 355 -8.09 43.12 75.24
C GLY A 355 -9.35 42.33 74.78
N ASN A 356 -9.53 41.13 75.35
CA ASN A 356 -10.73 40.26 75.43
C ASN A 356 -11.25 39.44 74.20
N ALA A 357 -11.64 38.19 74.50
CA ALA A 357 -12.56 37.30 73.75
C ALA A 357 -13.97 37.33 74.43
N PRO A 358 -14.95 36.36 74.37
CA PRO A 358 -14.90 34.92 74.01
C PRO A 358 -16.17 34.33 73.27
N HIS A 359 -16.28 32.99 73.24
CA HIS A 359 -17.49 32.12 73.12
C HIS A 359 -17.98 31.51 71.77
N HIS A 360 -18.35 30.21 71.87
CA HIS A 360 -19.28 29.42 71.02
C HIS A 360 -20.77 29.74 71.36
N PRO A 361 -21.84 29.24 70.67
CA PRO A 361 -21.91 28.09 69.73
C PRO A 361 -22.86 28.19 68.50
N SER A 362 -22.85 27.12 67.69
CA SER A 362 -23.95 26.51 66.92
C SER A 362 -24.80 27.26 65.84
N SER A 363 -25.00 26.51 64.74
CA SER A 363 -26.24 26.35 63.92
C SER A 363 -26.42 27.06 62.56
N HIS A 364 -26.55 26.19 61.53
CA HIS A 364 -27.37 26.24 60.31
C HIS A 364 -27.28 27.33 59.21
N LEU A 365 -27.40 26.81 57.97
CA LEU A 365 -27.98 27.37 56.72
C LEU A 365 -27.13 28.22 55.74
N SER A 366 -26.79 27.54 54.63
CA SER A 366 -26.90 27.95 53.22
C SER A 366 -26.00 29.04 52.57
N SER A 367 -25.53 28.67 51.36
CA SER A 367 -25.20 29.50 50.17
C SER A 367 -24.04 30.51 50.21
N SER A 368 -23.04 30.23 49.34
CA SER A 368 -22.20 31.17 48.56
C SER A 368 -21.65 32.43 49.24
N SER A 369 -20.33 32.63 49.29
CA SER A 369 -19.57 33.07 48.10
C SER A 369 -18.05 33.18 48.36
N THR A 370 -17.28 33.42 47.29
CA THR A 370 -15.82 33.69 47.30
C THR A 370 -15.47 35.07 47.86
N LEU A 371 -14.30 35.22 48.49
CA LEU A 371 -13.67 36.56 48.59
C LEU A 371 -12.13 36.55 48.54
N SER A 372 -11.64 37.59 47.86
CA SER A 372 -10.32 38.24 47.69
C SER A 372 -9.28 38.12 48.83
N THR A 373 -8.02 38.56 48.71
CA THR A 373 -7.40 39.82 48.17
C THR A 373 -5.85 39.66 48.27
N PRO A 374 -4.95 40.64 47.95
CA PRO A 374 -5.01 41.86 47.12
C PRO A 374 -3.91 41.89 46.01
N GLY A 375 -3.74 42.92 45.16
CA GLY A 375 -4.53 44.15 44.93
C GLY A 375 -3.72 45.45 45.01
N LEU A 376 -3.50 46.13 43.88
CA LEU A 376 -3.04 47.54 43.79
C LEU A 376 -3.57 48.17 42.48
N SER A 377 -4.09 49.40 42.54
CA SER A 377 -4.97 49.97 41.50
C SER A 377 -4.94 51.50 41.42
N PHE A 378 -5.08 52.07 40.21
CA PHE A 378 -5.53 53.45 39.92
C PHE A 378 -6.00 53.52 38.44
N VAL A 379 -6.95 54.32 37.94
CA VAL A 379 -8.29 54.80 38.33
C VAL A 379 -8.73 55.77 37.19
N LEU A 380 -9.78 55.39 36.44
CA LEU A 380 -10.93 56.14 35.86
C LEU A 380 -10.92 57.70 35.70
N PRO A 381 -11.82 58.37 34.89
CA PRO A 381 -12.78 57.95 33.82
C PRO A 381 -12.78 58.97 32.59
N PRO A 382 -13.89 59.37 31.90
CA PRO A 382 -14.92 58.67 31.08
C PRO A 382 -15.19 59.23 29.61
N ARG A 383 -15.91 58.45 28.77
CA ARG A 383 -16.86 58.83 27.65
C ARG A 383 -16.37 59.57 26.36
N SER A 384 -16.71 58.94 25.20
CA SER A 384 -17.33 59.41 23.90
C SER A 384 -17.26 60.89 23.41
N PRO A 385 -17.44 61.21 22.09
CA PRO A 385 -17.29 60.45 20.81
C PRO A 385 -16.62 61.22 19.61
N THR A 386 -16.58 60.59 18.40
CA THR A 386 -16.50 61.17 17.01
C THR A 386 -15.18 61.80 16.43
N PRO A 387 -15.00 61.78 15.07
CA PRO A 387 -13.82 62.29 14.29
C PRO A 387 -14.11 63.67 13.61
N PRO A 388 -13.37 64.21 12.59
CA PRO A 388 -12.12 63.82 11.90
C PRO A 388 -10.98 64.87 12.10
N PRO A 389 -10.30 65.60 11.15
CA PRO A 389 -10.39 65.79 9.67
C PRO A 389 -9.12 65.40 8.86
N ALA A 390 -9.08 65.70 7.55
CA ALA A 390 -7.89 65.62 6.66
C ALA A 390 -7.94 66.67 5.50
N PRO A 391 -6.79 67.05 4.89
CA PRO A 391 -6.69 67.41 3.46
C PRO A 391 -5.51 66.68 2.76
N ALA A 392 -5.55 66.19 1.50
CA ALA A 392 -5.93 66.79 0.19
C ALA A 392 -4.78 67.62 -0.45
N SER A 393 -4.52 67.67 -1.77
CA SER A 393 -5.23 67.21 -3.01
C SER A 393 -4.19 66.68 -4.05
N LEU A 394 -4.48 66.11 -5.22
CA LEU A 394 -5.32 66.46 -6.41
C LEU A 394 -5.52 65.16 -7.28
N LEU A 395 -6.20 65.07 -8.44
CA LEU A 395 -6.98 66.02 -9.28
C LEU A 395 -8.23 65.32 -9.89
N HIS A 396 -8.45 65.36 -11.23
CA HIS A 396 -9.66 64.94 -11.98
C HIS A 396 -9.37 64.94 -13.51
N PRO A 397 -10.30 64.67 -14.47
CA PRO A 397 -11.80 64.75 -14.46
C PRO A 397 -12.55 63.50 -15.04
N SER A 398 -13.86 63.50 -15.33
CA SER A 398 -15.09 63.81 -14.54
C SER A 398 -16.36 63.53 -15.37
N SER A 399 -17.32 62.73 -14.89
CA SER A 399 -18.71 62.58 -15.44
C SER A 399 -19.53 61.52 -14.68
N HIS A 400 -20.87 61.39 -14.77
CA HIS A 400 -21.95 62.39 -14.87
C HIS A 400 -23.36 61.75 -14.61
N ILE A 401 -24.24 62.46 -13.90
CA ILE A 401 -25.73 62.58 -14.08
C ILE A 401 -26.62 61.32 -13.91
N THR A 402 -27.73 61.25 -13.12
CA THR A 402 -28.28 61.99 -11.93
C THR A 402 -29.54 61.28 -11.33
N ASN A 403 -29.89 61.59 -10.05
CA ASN A 403 -31.25 61.66 -9.40
C ASN A 403 -32.01 60.42 -8.82
N SER A 404 -32.06 60.34 -7.46
CA SER A 404 -33.23 60.50 -6.53
C SER A 404 -34.60 59.74 -6.70
N PRO A 405 -35.44 59.52 -5.64
CA PRO A 405 -35.21 59.45 -4.15
C PRO A 405 -36.17 58.53 -3.27
N PHE A 406 -35.99 58.55 -1.93
CA PHE A 406 -36.96 58.35 -0.79
C PHE A 406 -37.56 56.96 -0.33
N LEU A 407 -37.28 56.60 0.96
CA LEU A 407 -38.06 55.89 2.05
C LEU A 407 -38.32 54.33 2.08
N PRO A 408 -38.65 53.74 3.28
CA PRO A 408 -38.37 52.33 3.67
C PRO A 408 -39.42 51.62 4.62
N ILE A 409 -38.95 50.70 5.51
CA ILE A 409 -39.49 50.10 6.77
C ILE A 409 -40.45 48.87 6.71
N HIS A 410 -40.26 48.02 7.73
CA HIS A 410 -41.17 47.11 8.46
C HIS A 410 -41.23 45.58 8.14
N ASP A 411 -40.58 44.84 9.04
CA ASP A 411 -41.17 43.88 9.99
C ASP A 411 -42.03 42.68 9.53
N SER A 412 -41.45 41.51 9.86
CA SER A 412 -42.02 40.55 10.82
C SER A 412 -42.99 39.44 10.37
N MET A 413 -42.83 38.33 11.10
CA MET A 413 -43.86 37.41 11.59
C MET A 413 -44.77 36.64 10.60
N THR A 414 -44.48 35.32 10.60
CA THR A 414 -45.39 34.22 10.95
C THR A 414 -46.27 33.53 9.89
N THR A 415 -46.25 32.20 10.03
CA THR A 415 -47.37 31.25 9.87
C THR A 415 -47.99 31.01 8.48
N ASN A 416 -47.47 29.93 7.89
CA ASN A 416 -48.21 28.66 7.70
C ASN A 416 -49.20 28.45 6.53
N THR A 417 -49.08 27.20 6.05
CA THR A 417 -50.15 26.30 5.56
C THR A 417 -50.89 26.62 4.26
N ASN A 418 -50.67 25.70 3.31
CA ASN A 418 -51.69 24.98 2.55
C ASN A 418 -52.53 25.75 1.49
N ALA A 419 -53.01 25.11 0.42
CA ALA A 419 -52.60 23.90 -0.30
C ALA A 419 -53.45 23.79 -1.59
N ALA A 420 -52.90 23.17 -2.65
CA ALA A 420 -53.64 22.74 -3.86
C ALA A 420 -54.27 23.90 -4.70
N THR A 421 -54.79 23.75 -5.93
CA THR A 421 -54.90 22.59 -6.87
C THR A 421 -55.04 23.10 -8.31
N ALA A 422 -54.56 22.32 -9.31
CA ALA A 422 -55.09 22.27 -10.71
C ALA A 422 -55.06 23.55 -11.59
N ALA A 423 -55.34 23.54 -12.90
CA ALA A 423 -54.96 22.62 -14.01
C ALA A 423 -55.30 23.27 -15.39
N HIS A 424 -54.59 22.86 -16.47
CA HIS A 424 -54.84 23.19 -17.90
C HIS A 424 -54.67 24.69 -18.35
N ILE A 425 -54.02 25.05 -19.47
CA ILE A 425 -54.20 24.74 -20.93
C ILE A 425 -55.47 25.45 -21.49
N PRO A 426 -55.45 26.20 -22.64
CA PRO A 426 -54.66 25.98 -23.88
C PRO A 426 -54.00 27.22 -24.59
N ALA A 427 -53.56 26.96 -25.83
CA ALA A 427 -52.94 27.76 -26.93
C ALA A 427 -53.67 29.07 -27.39
N ASP A 428 -53.33 29.82 -28.46
CA ASP A 428 -52.44 29.68 -29.66
C ASP A 428 -52.04 31.13 -30.17
N ALA A 429 -51.46 31.52 -31.33
CA ALA A 429 -51.11 30.89 -32.62
C ALA A 429 -50.11 31.73 -33.48
N LEU A 430 -49.41 31.08 -34.43
CA LEU A 430 -48.86 31.60 -35.74
C LEU A 430 -47.82 32.77 -35.73
N GLY A 431 -46.84 32.88 -36.66
CA GLY A 431 -46.37 32.07 -37.81
C GLY A 431 -45.28 32.87 -38.59
N LYS A 432 -44.34 32.30 -39.38
CA LYS A 432 -44.51 31.76 -40.75
C LYS A 432 -43.17 31.22 -41.32
N LYS A 433 -43.22 30.08 -42.04
CA LYS A 433 -42.53 29.69 -43.33
C LYS A 433 -40.99 29.92 -43.48
N ARG A 434 -40.22 29.08 -44.21
CA ARG A 434 -40.54 28.29 -45.42
C ARG A 434 -39.49 27.19 -45.75
N GLN A 435 -39.93 25.97 -46.13
CA GLN A 435 -39.42 25.03 -47.19
C GLN A 435 -37.90 24.70 -47.32
N LEU A 436 -37.41 23.50 -47.70
CA LEU A 436 -37.90 22.19 -48.23
C LEU A 436 -36.89 21.10 -47.73
N ASP A 437 -36.95 19.77 -47.94
CA ASP A 437 -37.95 18.67 -47.97
C ASP A 437 -37.17 17.36 -48.35
N ASN A 438 -37.50 16.11 -47.99
CA ASN A 438 -38.56 15.53 -47.15
C ASN A 438 -37.93 14.54 -46.12
N GLY A 439 -38.13 13.21 -45.94
CA GLY A 439 -38.99 12.12 -46.47
C GLY A 439 -38.19 10.81 -46.67
N HIS A 440 -38.64 9.57 -46.45
CA HIS A 440 -39.86 8.88 -45.90
C HIS A 440 -39.34 7.53 -45.30
N THR A 441 -39.76 6.88 -44.20
CA THR A 441 -41.03 6.56 -43.48
C THR A 441 -41.81 5.31 -43.95
N GLY A 442 -42.17 4.43 -42.99
CA GLY A 442 -43.16 3.32 -43.12
C GLY A 442 -42.57 1.88 -43.14
N GLU A 443 -43.25 0.82 -42.68
CA GLU A 443 -44.46 0.70 -41.84
C GLU A 443 -44.56 -0.76 -41.26
N GLU A 444 -45.61 -1.09 -40.48
CA GLU A 444 -45.80 -2.41 -39.82
C GLU A 444 -46.56 -3.48 -40.67
N ALA A 445 -46.71 -4.68 -40.07
CA ALA A 445 -47.80 -5.67 -40.27
C ALA A 445 -47.60 -6.93 -41.18
N ALA A 446 -47.11 -8.00 -40.54
CA ALA A 446 -47.80 -9.30 -40.34
C ALA A 446 -47.90 -10.40 -41.45
N VAL A 447 -48.13 -11.63 -40.94
CA VAL A 447 -48.70 -12.86 -41.56
C VAL A 447 -47.75 -13.86 -42.29
N ALA A 448 -47.97 -15.16 -41.99
CA ALA A 448 -47.61 -16.39 -42.75
C ALA A 448 -46.14 -16.89 -42.80
N ASN A 449 -45.84 -18.18 -43.03
CA ASN A 449 -46.50 -19.46 -42.67
C ASN A 449 -45.52 -20.65 -42.95
N ASN A 450 -45.86 -21.87 -42.49
CA ASN A 450 -45.20 -23.18 -42.73
C ASN A 450 -43.78 -23.39 -42.13
N GLY A 451 -43.41 -24.58 -41.63
CA GLY A 451 -44.21 -25.75 -41.27
C GLY A 451 -43.75 -27.10 -41.87
N SER A 452 -44.13 -28.20 -41.18
CA SER A 452 -43.85 -29.62 -41.53
C SER A 452 -42.39 -30.07 -41.22
N LYS A 453 -42.11 -31.28 -40.70
CA LYS A 453 -42.91 -32.52 -40.55
C LYS A 453 -42.85 -33.01 -39.08
N ARG A 454 -43.98 -33.25 -38.38
CA ARG A 454 -44.83 -34.48 -38.36
C ARG A 454 -44.17 -35.68 -37.61
N ALA A 455 -44.87 -36.47 -36.79
CA ALA A 455 -46.30 -36.45 -36.38
C ALA A 455 -46.66 -37.39 -35.19
N ARG A 456 -47.78 -37.07 -34.50
CA ARG A 456 -48.74 -37.99 -33.80
C ARG A 456 -48.20 -38.78 -32.57
N LYS A 457 -49.03 -39.24 -31.62
CA LYS A 457 -50.50 -39.13 -31.38
C LYS A 457 -50.77 -39.11 -29.85
N ALA A 458 -51.91 -38.58 -29.40
CA ALA A 458 -52.33 -38.55 -28.00
C ALA A 458 -53.28 -39.70 -27.60
N ILE A 459 -53.52 -39.87 -26.29
CA ILE A 459 -54.73 -40.43 -25.64
C ILE A 459 -54.79 -39.95 -24.17
N GLN A 460 -56.01 -39.85 -23.60
CA GLN A 460 -56.39 -39.39 -22.23
C GLN A 460 -57.28 -40.49 -21.56
N PRO A 461 -57.81 -40.41 -20.32
CA PRO A 461 -58.01 -39.27 -19.37
C PRO A 461 -57.27 -39.52 -18.00
N SER A 462 -57.75 -39.38 -16.74
CA SER A 462 -59.06 -39.06 -16.11
C SER A 462 -59.01 -38.68 -14.61
N VAL A 463 -59.91 -37.76 -14.22
CA VAL A 463 -60.77 -37.71 -13.00
C VAL A 463 -60.16 -37.80 -11.56
N ARG A 464 -60.02 -36.61 -10.92
CA ARG A 464 -60.83 -36.05 -9.79
C ARG A 464 -60.88 -36.77 -8.37
N PRO A 465 -61.47 -36.17 -7.29
CA PRO A 465 -60.67 -35.79 -6.10
C PRO A 465 -61.27 -36.21 -4.72
N LEU A 466 -60.74 -35.71 -3.58
CA LEU A 466 -61.55 -35.13 -2.45
C LEU A 466 -60.70 -34.37 -1.38
N ARG A 467 -61.27 -34.07 -0.20
CA ARG A 467 -60.93 -32.91 0.68
C ARG A 467 -60.88 -33.28 2.22
N PRO A 468 -60.97 -32.37 3.23
CA PRO A 468 -59.93 -32.14 4.27
C PRO A 468 -60.37 -32.45 5.73
N LEU A 469 -59.53 -32.09 6.74
CA LEU A 469 -59.80 -31.64 8.15
C LEU A 469 -58.50 -31.81 9.02
N ALA A 470 -58.37 -31.37 10.29
CA ALA A 470 -58.44 -30.02 10.88
C ALA A 470 -57.94 -29.97 12.36
N ILE A 471 -57.42 -28.82 12.82
CA ILE A 471 -57.38 -28.27 14.22
C ILE A 471 -56.68 -29.08 15.35
N SER A 472 -55.69 -28.48 16.05
CA SER A 472 -55.74 -28.14 17.51
C SER A 472 -54.45 -27.47 18.03
N GLN A 473 -54.49 -26.87 19.23
CA GLN A 473 -53.37 -26.26 19.99
C GLN A 473 -53.23 -26.90 21.39
N ALA A 474 -52.03 -26.85 21.99
CA ALA A 474 -51.85 -26.90 23.46
C ALA A 474 -50.46 -26.35 23.90
N THR A 475 -50.38 -25.86 25.14
CA THR A 475 -49.25 -25.18 25.80
C THR A 475 -48.33 -26.15 26.60
N GLY A 476 -47.09 -25.75 26.94
CA GLY A 476 -46.26 -26.54 27.88
C GLY A 476 -44.82 -26.05 28.16
N THR A 477 -44.64 -25.34 29.26
CA THR A 477 -43.42 -24.93 30.03
C THR A 477 -42.09 -25.73 29.94
N SER A 478 -40.98 -24.98 29.85
CA SER A 478 -39.72 -25.01 30.66
C SER A 478 -39.10 -26.32 31.19
N VAL A 479 -37.79 -26.53 30.93
CA VAL A 479 -36.67 -26.77 31.91
C VAL A 479 -35.34 -27.00 31.15
N ALA A 480 -34.18 -26.76 31.79
CA ALA A 480 -32.84 -26.88 31.20
C ALA A 480 -31.99 -28.05 31.78
N PRO A 481 -31.03 -28.58 30.99
CA PRO A 481 -29.75 -29.11 31.46
C PRO A 481 -28.56 -28.47 30.68
N THR A 482 -27.50 -27.94 31.30
CA THR A 482 -26.37 -28.59 32.02
C THR A 482 -25.41 -29.44 31.16
N SER A 483 -24.11 -29.25 31.41
CA SER A 483 -22.94 -29.59 30.56
C SER A 483 -22.58 -31.09 30.42
N ALA A 484 -21.87 -31.44 29.34
CA ALA A 484 -21.25 -32.77 29.13
C ALA A 484 -19.88 -32.72 28.40
N THR A 485 -18.87 -32.21 29.09
CA THR A 485 -17.45 -32.63 29.15
C THR A 485 -16.94 -33.80 28.26
N ILE A 486 -15.92 -33.50 27.42
CA ILE A 486 -14.77 -34.35 26.97
C ILE A 486 -15.03 -35.65 26.16
N LEU A 487 -14.44 -35.74 24.95
CA LEU A 487 -13.32 -36.66 24.65
C LEU A 487 -12.67 -36.39 23.27
N GLN A 488 -11.32 -36.34 23.23
CA GLN A 488 -10.52 -36.58 22.01
C GLN A 488 -10.14 -38.06 21.94
N LEU A 489 -10.07 -38.67 20.75
CA LEU A 489 -9.00 -39.64 20.40
C LEU A 489 -8.95 -39.96 18.89
N HIS A 490 -7.93 -40.74 18.49
CA HIS A 490 -7.40 -40.82 17.12
C HIS A 490 -7.80 -42.07 16.30
N ASN A 491 -7.45 -41.99 15.00
CA ASN A 491 -7.00 -43.08 14.11
C ASN A 491 -8.01 -44.03 13.41
N SER A 492 -8.29 -43.67 12.15
CA SER A 492 -7.98 -44.45 10.93
C SER A 492 -8.45 -45.92 10.78
N LYS A 493 -9.23 -46.21 9.72
CA LYS A 493 -8.72 -46.82 8.46
C LYS A 493 -9.82 -47.12 7.41
N THR A 494 -9.51 -46.75 6.17
CA THR A 494 -9.86 -47.37 4.86
C THR A 494 -10.99 -48.42 4.75
N ALA A 495 -12.00 -48.15 3.90
CA ALA A 495 -12.54 -49.13 2.95
C ALA A 495 -13.25 -48.45 1.75
N THR A 496 -13.03 -48.98 0.55
CA THR A 496 -13.45 -48.47 -0.77
C THR A 496 -14.96 -48.58 -1.08
N GLY A 497 -15.51 -47.61 -1.82
CA GLY A 497 -16.79 -47.70 -2.55
C GLY A 497 -16.76 -46.85 -3.83
N LYS A 498 -17.38 -47.30 -4.94
CA LYS A 498 -17.21 -46.70 -6.29
C LYS A 498 -18.39 -45.84 -6.76
N CYS A 499 -18.04 -44.76 -7.46
CA CYS A 499 -18.70 -44.15 -8.63
C CYS A 499 -20.24 -44.00 -8.65
N THR A 500 -20.72 -42.76 -8.78
CA THR A 500 -21.11 -42.18 -10.09
C THR A 500 -21.45 -40.68 -9.94
N ALA A 501 -21.41 -39.93 -11.05
CA ALA A 501 -21.80 -38.53 -11.09
C ALA A 501 -22.90 -38.34 -12.15
N ALA A 502 -23.96 -37.61 -11.80
CA ALA A 502 -25.00 -37.18 -12.75
C ALA A 502 -25.62 -35.85 -12.30
N THR A 503 -25.38 -34.81 -13.10
CA THR A 503 -25.97 -33.47 -12.98
C THR A 503 -27.50 -33.47 -13.09
N SER A 504 -28.16 -32.50 -12.45
CA SER A 504 -29.48 -32.00 -12.89
C SER A 504 -29.42 -30.47 -13.01
N LYS A 505 -30.02 -29.90 -14.06
CA LYS A 505 -30.05 -28.45 -14.33
C LYS A 505 -31.40 -27.85 -13.97
N ALA A 506 -31.38 -26.58 -13.58
CA ALA A 506 -32.56 -25.80 -13.23
C ALA A 506 -33.46 -25.45 -14.44
N ILE A 507 -34.74 -25.21 -14.17
CA ILE A 507 -35.65 -24.39 -15.00
C ILE A 507 -36.40 -23.41 -14.09
N HIS A 508 -36.27 -22.11 -14.39
CA HIS A 508 -37.06 -20.97 -13.89
C HIS A 508 -38.27 -20.71 -14.83
N PRO A 509 -39.14 -19.69 -14.63
CA PRO A 509 -39.45 -18.85 -13.46
C PRO A 509 -40.98 -18.79 -13.16
N SER A 510 -41.42 -18.00 -12.17
CA SER A 510 -42.64 -17.17 -12.31
C SER A 510 -42.79 -16.06 -11.25
N THR A 511 -43.04 -14.85 -11.75
CA THR A 511 -43.93 -13.80 -11.22
C THR A 511 -43.86 -13.43 -9.73
N ARG A 512 -43.08 -12.37 -9.45
CA ARG A 512 -43.00 -11.65 -8.16
C ARG A 512 -44.30 -10.86 -7.88
N MET A 513 -45.20 -11.38 -7.04
CA MET A 513 -46.29 -10.57 -6.49
C MET A 513 -45.84 -9.78 -5.25
N LEU A 514 -46.18 -8.50 -5.23
CA LEU A 514 -46.05 -7.65 -4.05
C LEU A 514 -46.98 -8.14 -2.94
N ARG A 515 -46.46 -8.22 -1.71
CA ARG A 515 -47.25 -8.30 -0.48
C ARG A 515 -46.83 -7.16 0.46
N PRO A 516 -47.74 -6.65 1.31
CA PRO A 516 -47.52 -5.41 2.06
C PRO A 516 -46.49 -5.58 3.17
N LEU A 517 -46.03 -4.44 3.71
CA LEU A 517 -45.20 -4.40 4.92
C LEU A 517 -45.84 -5.26 6.02
N ALA A 518 -45.10 -6.27 6.48
CA ALA A 518 -45.41 -6.89 7.76
C ALA A 518 -45.17 -5.85 8.86
N THR A 519 -46.13 -5.66 9.75
CA THR A 519 -46.02 -4.75 10.87
C THR A 519 -44.79 -5.13 11.70
N ILE A 520 -43.87 -4.19 11.91
CA ILE A 520 -42.73 -4.39 12.80
C ILE A 520 -43.30 -4.67 14.20
N SER A 521 -43.14 -5.90 14.68
CA SER A 521 -43.37 -6.21 16.08
C SER A 521 -42.40 -5.38 16.89
N SER A 522 -42.91 -4.54 17.79
CA SER A 522 -42.11 -3.70 18.68
C SER A 522 -41.44 -4.56 19.75
N GLY A 523 -40.43 -5.33 19.34
CA GLY A 523 -39.48 -5.95 20.25
C GLY A 523 -38.86 -4.85 21.10
N THR A 524 -38.85 -5.05 22.41
CA THR A 524 -38.21 -4.12 23.35
C THR A 524 -36.76 -3.93 22.95
N SER A 525 -36.38 -2.69 22.63
CA SER A 525 -35.00 -2.36 22.24
C SER A 525 -34.05 -2.78 23.34
N ALA A 526 -33.29 -3.85 23.11
CA ALA A 526 -32.19 -4.22 23.99
C ALA A 526 -31.18 -3.07 24.00
N GLY A 527 -30.68 -2.72 25.19
CA GLY A 527 -29.60 -1.74 25.33
C GLY A 527 -28.30 -2.29 24.71
N LEU A 528 -27.35 -1.38 24.48
CA LEU A 528 -26.01 -1.75 24.03
C LEU A 528 -25.38 -2.69 25.06
N GLN A 529 -24.97 -3.90 24.63
CA GLN A 529 -24.27 -4.85 25.49
C GLN A 529 -22.92 -4.26 25.89
N PRO A 530 -22.44 -4.44 27.13
CA PRO A 530 -21.08 -4.06 27.49
C PRO A 530 -20.06 -4.92 26.74
N PRO A 531 -18.85 -4.41 26.42
CA PRO A 531 -17.75 -5.27 26.02
C PRO A 531 -17.31 -6.13 27.22
N LYS A 532 -16.79 -7.34 26.96
CA LYS A 532 -16.33 -8.25 28.03
C LYS A 532 -15.24 -7.61 28.90
N PHE A 533 -14.33 -6.85 28.28
CA PHE A 533 -13.33 -6.03 28.96
C PHE A 533 -13.41 -4.58 28.48
N VAL A 534 -13.17 -3.63 29.38
CA VAL A 534 -13.18 -2.19 29.08
C VAL A 534 -11.75 -1.68 28.98
N ARG A 535 -11.41 -1.08 27.84
CA ARG A 535 -10.15 -0.35 27.64
C ARG A 535 -10.09 0.87 28.59
N PRO A 536 -8.99 1.12 29.31
CA PRO A 536 -8.82 2.33 30.12
C PRO A 536 -8.63 3.57 29.22
N PRO A 537 -8.88 4.78 29.73
CA PRO A 537 -8.69 6.01 28.97
C PRO A 537 -7.20 6.22 28.60
N LEU A 538 -6.94 6.92 27.49
CA LEU A 538 -5.59 7.23 27.01
C LEU A 538 -4.67 7.84 28.08
N SER A 539 -5.20 8.72 28.95
CA SER A 539 -4.45 9.30 30.08
C SER A 539 -3.90 8.28 31.09
N SER A 540 -4.49 7.08 31.18
CA SER A 540 -4.08 6.02 32.11
C SER A 540 -2.94 5.13 31.62
N ILE A 541 -2.44 5.30 30.39
CA ILE A 541 -1.41 4.43 29.79
C ILE A 541 -0.13 5.21 29.49
N LYS A 542 1.01 4.66 29.92
CA LYS A 542 2.36 5.16 29.62
C LYS A 542 3.26 4.06 29.08
N LEU A 543 4.14 4.42 28.15
CA LEU A 543 5.13 3.52 27.56
C LEU A 543 6.32 3.33 28.52
N ARG A 544 6.93 2.15 28.53
CA ARG A 544 8.11 1.82 29.37
C ARG A 544 9.20 1.15 28.53
N GLY A 545 10.42 1.09 29.06
CA GLY A 545 11.55 0.37 28.45
C GLY A 545 11.72 0.66 26.96
N TRP A 546 11.91 -0.40 26.17
CA TRP A 546 12.10 -0.27 24.71
C TRP A 546 10.87 0.30 23.99
N ALA A 547 9.65 0.14 24.51
CA ALA A 547 8.45 0.71 23.91
C ALA A 547 8.39 2.24 24.06
N LEU A 548 8.89 2.77 25.19
CA LEU A 548 9.05 4.21 25.38
C LEU A 548 10.07 4.78 24.39
N ASP A 549 11.18 4.09 24.18
CA ASP A 549 12.19 4.51 23.20
C ASP A 549 11.67 4.38 21.76
N GLN A 550 10.91 3.32 21.45
CA GLN A 550 10.22 3.21 20.16
C GLN A 550 9.21 4.34 19.94
N GLY A 551 8.49 4.79 20.98
CA GLY A 551 7.64 5.97 20.91
C GLY A 551 8.43 7.25 20.65
N LYS A 552 9.57 7.45 21.32
CA LYS A 552 10.48 8.59 21.05
C LYS A 552 11.02 8.54 19.62
N VAL A 553 11.43 7.37 19.13
CA VAL A 553 11.90 7.14 17.75
C VAL A 553 10.81 7.57 16.74
N GLN A 554 9.57 7.17 16.98
CA GLN A 554 8.42 7.57 16.16
C GLN A 554 8.15 9.10 16.21
N ALA A 555 8.20 9.70 17.40
CA ALA A 555 7.97 11.15 17.59
C ALA A 555 9.12 12.03 17.03
N GLN A 556 10.35 11.55 17.12
CA GLN A 556 11.54 12.21 16.57
C GLN A 556 11.73 11.94 15.07
N GLY A 557 11.03 10.95 14.52
CA GLY A 557 11.11 10.52 13.13
C GLY A 557 10.04 11.11 12.22
N LEU A 558 9.69 10.39 11.14
CA LEU A 558 8.82 10.90 10.08
C LEU A 558 7.45 11.29 10.63
N ALA A 559 6.82 10.35 11.34
CA ALA A 559 5.48 10.50 11.89
C ALA A 559 5.28 11.78 12.71
N GLY A 560 6.18 12.05 13.67
CA GLY A 560 6.15 13.26 14.49
C GLY A 560 6.69 14.52 13.81
N ARG A 561 7.03 14.46 12.52
CA ARG A 561 7.52 15.59 11.71
C ARG A 561 6.66 15.92 10.49
N LEU A 562 5.67 15.11 10.11
CA LEU A 562 4.80 15.40 8.96
C LEU A 562 4.22 16.83 9.04
N ARG A 563 3.72 17.24 10.21
CA ARG A 563 3.20 18.60 10.46
C ARG A 563 4.22 19.74 10.28
N SER A 564 5.52 19.44 10.12
CA SER A 564 6.57 20.43 9.87
C SER A 564 6.93 20.62 8.39
N PHE A 565 6.61 19.67 7.49
CA PHE A 565 7.04 19.74 6.08
C PHE A 565 6.12 19.08 5.05
N ASP A 566 5.34 18.06 5.43
CA ASP A 566 4.57 17.24 4.49
C ASP A 566 3.44 18.02 3.81
N SER A 567 3.22 17.76 2.51
CA SER A 567 2.16 18.40 1.72
C SER A 567 0.78 18.20 2.34
N TYR A 568 0.44 16.96 2.74
CA TYR A 568 -0.94 16.58 3.04
C TYR A 568 -1.29 16.63 4.54
N VAL A 569 -0.32 16.92 5.41
CA VAL A 569 -0.45 17.20 6.85
C VAL A 569 -0.04 18.63 7.22
N ASN A 570 1.03 19.19 6.64
CA ASN A 570 1.41 20.59 6.88
C ASN A 570 0.53 21.55 6.04
N GLY A 571 0.45 21.31 4.73
CA GLY A 571 -0.37 22.10 3.79
C GLY A 571 -1.87 21.77 3.80
N SER A 572 -2.30 20.81 4.62
CA SER A 572 -3.64 20.24 4.61
C SER A 572 -4.76 21.28 4.76
N ILE A 573 -5.78 21.21 3.91
CA ILE A 573 -7.07 21.91 4.04
C ILE A 573 -7.80 21.74 5.40
N TRP A 574 -7.34 20.83 6.25
CA TRP A 574 -7.81 20.63 7.63
C TRP A 574 -7.14 21.56 8.68
N VAL A 575 -6.28 22.50 8.28
CA VAL A 575 -5.58 23.41 9.21
C VAL A 575 -5.63 24.86 8.76
N GLU A 576 -5.27 25.77 9.67
CA GLU A 576 -5.13 27.20 9.36
C GLU A 576 -4.14 27.44 8.22
N GLY A 577 -4.56 28.21 7.21
CA GLY A 577 -3.78 28.45 5.98
C GLY A 577 -3.67 27.26 5.01
N GLY A 578 -4.34 26.15 5.32
CA GLY A 578 -4.39 24.94 4.50
C GLY A 578 -4.97 25.16 3.11
N SER A 579 -4.42 24.45 2.11
CA SER A 579 -4.77 24.67 0.69
C SER A 579 -4.56 23.48 -0.26
N ILE A 580 -4.04 22.35 0.22
CA ILE A 580 -3.81 21.13 -0.59
C ILE A 580 -4.32 19.87 0.13
N GLU A 581 -4.66 18.85 -0.65
CA GLU A 581 -4.96 17.47 -0.24
C GLU A 581 -4.68 16.53 -1.42
N TYR A 582 -4.51 15.22 -1.21
CA TYR A 582 -4.24 14.26 -2.30
C TYR A 582 -5.51 13.63 -2.93
N SER A 583 -6.60 13.56 -2.18
CA SER A 583 -7.85 12.89 -2.59
C SER A 583 -9.07 13.79 -2.36
N LEU A 584 -10.19 13.51 -3.06
CA LEU A 584 -11.50 14.14 -2.79
C LEU A 584 -12.14 13.69 -1.47
N MET A 585 -11.50 12.79 -0.73
CA MET A 585 -12.01 12.25 0.53
C MET A 585 -11.53 13.11 1.72
N HIS A 586 -10.39 13.79 1.60
CA HIS A 586 -9.83 14.66 2.64
C HIS A 586 -9.45 13.86 3.90
N GLU A 587 -8.54 12.89 3.75
CA GLU A 587 -8.24 11.86 4.76
C GLU A 587 -6.84 11.95 5.40
N SER A 588 -5.87 12.65 4.78
CA SER A 588 -4.47 12.59 5.23
C SER A 588 -4.26 13.14 6.64
N ALA A 589 -4.66 14.39 6.87
CA ALA A 589 -4.53 15.00 8.19
C ALA A 589 -5.45 14.35 9.25
N PRO A 590 -6.67 13.86 8.94
CA PRO A 590 -7.43 12.97 9.81
C PRO A 590 -6.71 11.68 10.25
N TYR A 591 -6.02 10.97 9.35
CA TYR A 591 -5.19 9.81 9.71
C TYR A 591 -4.02 10.22 10.62
N TRP A 592 -3.33 11.32 10.29
CA TRP A 592 -2.25 11.86 11.12
C TRP A 592 -2.74 12.25 12.53
N PHE A 593 -3.87 12.95 12.65
CA PHE A 593 -4.46 13.36 13.93
C PHE A 593 -4.87 12.13 14.77
N ASN A 594 -5.56 11.17 14.17
CA ASN A 594 -5.93 9.89 14.79
C ASN A 594 -4.70 9.15 15.34
N SER A 595 -3.57 9.22 14.63
CA SER A 595 -2.29 8.61 15.01
C SER A 595 -1.56 9.38 16.12
N MET A 596 -1.45 10.71 15.99
CA MET A 596 -0.60 11.54 16.84
C MET A 596 -1.16 11.78 18.22
N VAL A 597 -2.49 11.86 18.39
CA VAL A 597 -3.09 12.12 19.71
C VAL A 597 -2.66 11.06 20.73
N ALA A 598 -2.70 9.77 20.37
CA ALA A 598 -2.23 8.70 21.26
C ALA A 598 -0.73 8.78 21.56
N LEU A 599 0.11 9.02 20.55
CA LEU A 599 1.56 9.15 20.71
C LEU A 599 1.93 10.34 21.63
N ALA A 600 1.35 11.51 21.35
CA ALA A 600 1.60 12.76 22.06
C ALA A 600 1.32 12.64 23.56
N PHE A 601 0.14 12.12 23.93
CA PHE A 601 -0.25 11.96 25.33
C PHE A 601 0.37 10.73 26.02
N GLN A 602 0.71 9.65 25.29
CA GLN A 602 1.47 8.53 25.86
C GLN A 602 2.90 8.96 26.24
N LEU A 603 3.55 9.78 25.41
CA LEU A 603 4.88 10.32 25.70
C LEU A 603 4.86 11.49 26.69
N GLY A 604 3.86 12.37 26.63
CA GLY A 604 3.92 13.70 27.24
C GLY A 604 4.78 14.66 26.41
N ASP A 605 4.69 14.57 25.07
CA ASP A 605 5.47 15.40 24.16
C ASP A 605 4.73 16.72 23.87
N GLU A 606 5.19 17.81 24.49
CA GLU A 606 4.55 19.14 24.40
C GLU A 606 4.51 19.71 22.95
N LYS A 607 5.45 19.34 22.07
CA LYS A 607 5.39 19.71 20.65
C LYS A 607 4.21 19.02 19.99
N LEU A 608 4.14 17.69 20.11
CA LEU A 608 3.06 16.93 19.49
C LEU A 608 1.70 17.28 20.09
N ILE A 609 1.61 17.51 21.41
CA ILE A 609 0.40 17.99 22.09
C ILE A 609 -0.04 19.34 21.52
N GLY A 610 0.88 20.29 21.31
CA GLY A 610 0.59 21.56 20.66
C GLY A 610 0.11 21.42 19.21
N GLU A 611 0.74 20.54 18.42
CA GLU A 611 0.37 20.28 17.04
C GLU A 611 -1.02 19.63 16.91
N VAL A 612 -1.35 18.62 17.72
CA VAL A 612 -2.71 18.03 17.70
C VAL A 612 -3.76 18.95 18.33
N ARG A 613 -3.39 19.83 19.26
CA ARG A 613 -4.28 20.88 19.78
C ARG A 613 -4.63 21.90 18.70
N SER A 614 -3.67 22.36 17.90
CA SER A 614 -3.92 23.25 16.77
C SER A 614 -4.90 22.65 15.74
N PHE A 615 -4.76 21.36 15.42
CA PHE A 615 -5.71 20.64 14.56
C PHE A 615 -7.11 20.52 15.20
N LEU A 616 -7.16 20.19 16.51
CA LEU A 616 -8.41 20.10 17.27
C LEU A 616 -9.16 21.43 17.26
N ASP A 617 -8.49 22.52 17.62
CA ASP A 617 -9.07 23.85 17.74
C ASP A 617 -9.66 24.29 16.40
N TRP A 618 -8.87 24.25 15.33
CA TRP A 618 -9.33 24.57 13.97
C TRP A 618 -10.55 23.73 13.55
N THR A 619 -10.49 22.41 13.77
CA THR A 619 -11.56 21.47 13.36
C THR A 619 -12.87 21.69 14.13
N LEU A 620 -12.81 22.05 15.42
CA LEU A 620 -13.99 22.31 16.23
C LEU A 620 -14.58 23.71 15.99
N GLU A 621 -13.74 24.71 15.74
CA GLU A 621 -14.17 26.10 15.48
C GLU A 621 -14.80 26.25 14.08
N HIS A 622 -14.34 25.46 13.10
CA HIS A 622 -14.89 25.43 11.75
C HIS A 622 -15.96 24.34 11.52
N GLN A 623 -16.54 23.78 12.59
CA GLN A 623 -17.65 22.84 12.46
C GLN A 623 -18.88 23.53 11.84
N GLY A 624 -19.45 22.94 10.79
CA GLY A 624 -20.66 23.42 10.12
C GLY A 624 -21.84 23.56 11.08
N SER A 625 -22.73 24.51 10.79
CA SER A 625 -23.91 24.80 11.64
C SER A 625 -24.94 23.67 11.72
N ASP A 626 -24.89 22.74 10.76
CA ASP A 626 -25.64 21.47 10.74
C ASP A 626 -24.91 20.31 11.45
N GLY A 627 -23.67 20.53 11.89
CA GLY A 627 -22.80 19.54 12.54
C GLY A 627 -21.68 18.98 11.67
N TRP A 628 -21.53 19.37 10.40
CA TRP A 628 -20.48 18.86 9.51
C TRP A 628 -19.07 19.12 10.04
N LEU A 629 -18.18 18.11 9.98
CA LEU A 629 -16.81 18.20 10.47
C LEU A 629 -15.81 18.31 9.31
N GLY A 630 -14.96 19.33 9.38
CA GLY A 630 -13.91 19.61 8.40
C GLY A 630 -14.41 20.29 7.12
N PRO A 631 -13.56 20.40 6.10
CA PRO A 631 -13.88 21.06 4.83
C PRO A 631 -15.08 20.40 4.11
N GLU A 632 -15.81 21.20 3.34
CA GLU A 632 -16.82 20.72 2.38
C GLU A 632 -16.15 20.18 1.10
N PRO A 633 -16.86 19.40 0.26
CA PRO A 633 -16.42 19.07 -1.10
C PRO A 633 -16.19 20.35 -1.95
N PHE A 634 -15.17 20.34 -2.80
CA PHE A 634 -14.60 21.56 -3.43
C PHE A 634 -15.39 22.22 -4.58
N ASP A 635 -16.67 21.89 -4.77
CA ASP A 635 -17.51 22.54 -5.80
C ASP A 635 -18.94 22.78 -5.28
N ALA A 636 -19.45 24.00 -5.47
CA ALA A 636 -20.84 24.35 -5.18
C ALA A 636 -21.85 23.66 -6.14
N ASN A 637 -21.35 23.07 -7.24
CA ASN A 637 -22.10 22.25 -8.18
C ASN A 637 -21.78 20.74 -8.03
N ALA A 638 -21.07 20.33 -6.96
CA ALA A 638 -20.63 18.96 -6.77
C ALA A 638 -21.79 17.96 -6.79
N THR A 639 -21.71 16.98 -7.68
CA THR A 639 -22.56 15.78 -7.68
C THR A 639 -22.09 14.72 -6.70
N VAL A 640 -20.91 14.92 -6.09
CA VAL A 640 -20.35 14.04 -5.05
C VAL A 640 -20.99 14.38 -3.70
N PRO A 641 -21.59 13.41 -2.99
CA PRO A 641 -22.19 13.64 -1.67
C PRO A 641 -21.13 13.87 -0.59
N ARG A 642 -21.55 14.39 0.57
CA ARG A 642 -20.72 14.51 1.77
C ARG A 642 -20.28 13.13 2.28
N LEU A 643 -19.08 12.69 1.87
CA LEU A 643 -18.48 11.42 2.28
C LEU A 643 -18.13 11.44 3.78
N VAL A 644 -18.87 10.67 4.57
CA VAL A 644 -18.76 10.65 6.05
C VAL A 644 -17.56 9.86 6.58
N TRP A 645 -17.04 8.87 5.85
CA TRP A 645 -15.97 7.98 6.31
C TRP A 645 -14.67 8.66 6.80
N PRO A 646 -14.09 9.66 6.10
CA PRO A 646 -12.82 10.28 6.52
C PRO A 646 -12.95 10.98 7.89
N ARG A 647 -14.16 11.42 8.22
CA ARG A 647 -14.47 12.06 9.51
C ARG A 647 -14.51 11.02 10.64
N TYR A 648 -14.63 9.73 10.35
CA TYR A 648 -14.50 8.66 11.36
C TYR A 648 -13.10 8.63 11.96
N LEU A 649 -12.06 8.91 11.17
CA LEU A 649 -10.67 9.03 11.63
C LEU A 649 -10.51 10.22 12.60
N VAL A 650 -11.11 11.37 12.27
CA VAL A 650 -11.19 12.53 13.17
C VAL A 650 -11.90 12.16 14.47
N LEU A 651 -13.06 11.49 14.40
CA LEU A 651 -13.82 11.06 15.58
C LEU A 651 -13.04 10.09 16.48
N LEU A 652 -12.20 9.20 15.92
CA LEU A 652 -11.28 8.36 16.70
C LEU A 652 -10.19 9.19 17.38
N GLY A 653 -9.64 10.20 16.71
CA GLY A 653 -8.73 11.17 17.34
C GLY A 653 -9.40 11.97 18.46
N LEU A 654 -10.66 12.39 18.27
CA LEU A 654 -11.47 13.12 19.26
C LEU A 654 -11.76 12.28 20.52
N ILE A 655 -12.09 11.00 20.37
CA ILE A 655 -12.23 10.05 21.49
C ILE A 655 -10.95 10.02 22.33
N GLN A 656 -9.82 9.82 21.66
CA GLN A 656 -8.51 9.73 22.30
C GLN A 656 -8.17 11.06 23.00
N TYR A 657 -8.46 12.21 22.39
CA TYR A 657 -8.21 13.53 22.98
C TYR A 657 -9.08 13.75 24.23
N ALA A 658 -10.38 13.46 24.16
CA ALA A 658 -11.29 13.60 25.31
C ALA A 658 -10.92 12.69 26.50
N GLU A 659 -10.35 11.51 26.23
CA GLU A 659 -9.81 10.62 27.26
C GLU A 659 -8.45 11.07 27.85
N ALA A 660 -7.68 11.86 27.11
CA ALA A 660 -6.37 12.35 27.54
C ALA A 660 -6.42 13.69 28.27
N ASP A 661 -7.27 14.61 27.78
CA ASP A 661 -7.47 15.95 28.32
C ASP A 661 -8.96 16.19 28.64
N PRO A 662 -9.44 15.76 29.83
CA PRO A 662 -10.84 15.92 30.24
C PRO A 662 -11.33 17.37 30.28
N SER A 663 -10.44 18.37 30.24
CA SER A 663 -10.86 19.78 30.15
C SER A 663 -11.47 20.11 28.78
N GLN A 664 -11.10 19.37 27.74
CA GLN A 664 -11.59 19.55 26.36
C GLN A 664 -12.79 18.66 26.05
N ALA A 665 -13.01 17.60 26.84
CA ALA A 665 -14.07 16.63 26.64
C ALA A 665 -15.47 17.25 26.41
N PRO A 666 -15.93 18.30 27.12
CA PRO A 666 -17.26 18.89 26.86
C PRO A 666 -17.45 19.39 25.42
N ARG A 667 -16.55 20.22 24.91
CA ARG A 667 -16.66 20.76 23.53
C ARG A 667 -16.47 19.67 22.47
N ILE A 668 -15.64 18.68 22.75
CA ILE A 668 -15.43 17.51 21.89
C ILE A 668 -16.73 16.69 21.80
N ILE A 669 -17.31 16.31 22.94
CA ILE A 669 -18.53 15.51 23.04
C ILE A 669 -19.70 16.22 22.36
N ASP A 670 -19.89 17.52 22.61
CA ASP A 670 -20.94 18.33 21.95
C ASP A 670 -20.76 18.35 20.43
N SER A 671 -19.53 18.49 19.94
CA SER A 671 -19.21 18.48 18.51
C SER A 671 -19.47 17.11 17.85
N MET A 672 -19.00 16.03 18.49
CA MET A 672 -19.28 14.66 18.08
C MET A 672 -20.78 14.37 18.04
N HIS A 673 -21.56 14.89 18.99
CA HIS A 673 -23.01 14.73 19.04
C HIS A 673 -23.76 15.50 17.95
N LYS A 674 -23.27 16.66 17.50
CA LYS A 674 -23.81 17.34 16.31
C LYS A 674 -23.54 16.50 15.06
N PHE A 675 -22.30 16.04 14.87
CA PHE A 675 -21.94 15.21 13.70
C PHE A 675 -22.67 13.85 13.69
N ALA A 676 -22.92 13.25 14.85
CA ALA A 676 -23.73 12.04 14.98
C ALA A 676 -25.21 12.29 14.59
N THR A 677 -25.79 13.42 14.99
CA THR A 677 -27.13 13.85 14.56
C THR A 677 -27.20 14.12 13.04
N LEU A 678 -26.15 14.70 12.45
CA LEU A 678 -26.03 14.86 11.00
C LEU A 678 -25.91 13.49 10.29
N CYS A 679 -25.09 12.57 10.79
CA CYS A 679 -24.99 11.21 10.27
C CYS A 679 -26.33 10.48 10.32
N ASN A 680 -27.04 10.53 11.46
CA ASN A 680 -28.40 9.98 11.57
C ASN A 680 -29.29 10.51 10.43
N THR A 681 -29.25 11.81 10.17
CA THR A 681 -30.04 12.45 9.11
C THR A 681 -29.63 11.94 7.73
N LEU A 682 -28.34 11.98 7.37
CA LEU A 682 -27.83 11.57 6.06
C LEU A 682 -28.17 10.11 5.73
N TRP A 683 -27.93 9.17 6.66
CA TRP A 683 -28.26 7.76 6.45
C TRP A 683 -29.76 7.49 6.45
N LYS A 684 -30.58 8.34 7.08
CA LYS A 684 -32.05 8.22 7.09
C LYS A 684 -32.70 8.82 5.83
N THR A 685 -32.01 9.73 5.14
CA THR A 685 -32.42 10.31 3.85
C THR A 685 -31.78 9.62 2.63
N ASN A 686 -30.83 8.69 2.82
CA ASN A 686 -30.01 8.06 1.78
C ASN A 686 -29.07 9.05 1.06
N GLN A 687 -28.55 10.04 1.78
CA GLN A 687 -27.67 11.10 1.26
C GLN A 687 -26.16 10.83 1.46
N GLN A 688 -25.80 9.69 2.04
CA GLN A 688 -24.40 9.28 2.23
C GLN A 688 -23.66 8.90 0.93
N GLY A 689 -24.40 8.64 -0.17
CA GLY A 689 -23.88 8.22 -1.47
C GLY A 689 -24.25 6.78 -1.84
N ASP A 690 -23.62 6.24 -2.90
CA ASP A 690 -23.84 4.88 -3.38
C ASP A 690 -22.61 3.96 -3.29
N ARG A 691 -22.81 2.66 -3.58
CA ARG A 691 -21.81 1.60 -3.40
C ARG A 691 -20.50 1.81 -4.17
N SER A 692 -20.51 2.58 -5.26
CA SER A 692 -19.32 2.89 -6.05
C SER A 692 -18.34 3.85 -5.34
N MET A 693 -18.80 4.58 -4.33
CA MET A 693 -18.03 5.63 -3.63
C MET A 693 -17.30 5.14 -2.36
N GLY A 694 -17.18 3.83 -2.16
CA GLY A 694 -16.33 3.22 -1.11
C GLY A 694 -16.83 3.32 0.35
N PHE A 695 -17.37 4.45 0.79
CA PHE A 695 -17.68 4.73 2.22
C PHE A 695 -18.51 3.65 2.96
N GLN A 696 -19.28 2.84 2.24
CA GLN A 696 -20.15 1.80 2.82
C GLN A 696 -19.40 0.61 3.44
N PHE A 697 -18.13 0.41 3.08
CA PHE A 697 -17.32 -0.72 3.56
C PHE A 697 -16.89 -0.55 5.02
N ASP A 698 -16.89 0.70 5.52
CA ASP A 698 -16.09 1.10 6.69
C ASP A 698 -16.93 1.66 7.85
N TYR A 699 -18.22 1.33 7.84
CA TYR A 699 -19.21 1.72 8.86
C TYR A 699 -18.81 1.29 10.29
N GLN A 700 -17.97 0.26 10.43
CA GLN A 700 -17.49 -0.26 11.73
C GLN A 700 -16.83 0.81 12.61
N TYR A 701 -16.16 1.81 12.03
CA TYR A 701 -15.57 2.90 12.83
C TYR A 701 -16.63 3.83 13.40
N LEU A 702 -17.62 4.23 12.61
CA LEU A 702 -18.73 5.06 13.10
C LEU A 702 -19.52 4.32 14.17
N VAL A 703 -19.73 3.01 14.02
CA VAL A 703 -20.32 2.17 15.07
C VAL A 703 -19.47 2.23 16.34
N TYR A 704 -18.15 2.02 16.27
CA TYR A 704 -17.26 2.10 17.43
C TYR A 704 -17.33 3.50 18.12
N VAL A 705 -17.39 4.58 17.34
CA VAL A 705 -17.54 5.96 17.85
C VAL A 705 -18.90 6.18 18.53
N LEU A 706 -19.99 5.77 17.90
CA LEU A 706 -21.35 5.90 18.46
C LEU A 706 -21.50 5.08 19.74
N GLN A 707 -20.80 3.94 19.84
CA GLN A 707 -20.73 3.14 21.05
C GLN A 707 -19.95 3.84 22.16
N TRP A 708 -18.80 4.46 21.87
CA TRP A 708 -18.08 5.25 22.86
C TRP A 708 -18.94 6.41 23.40
N LEU A 709 -19.67 7.10 22.53
CA LEU A 709 -20.65 8.13 22.95
C LEU A 709 -21.75 7.53 23.83
N TYR A 710 -22.29 6.36 23.48
CA TYR A 710 -23.33 5.68 24.26
C TYR A 710 -22.82 5.25 25.64
N ASP A 711 -21.62 4.65 25.70
CA ASP A 711 -21.02 4.08 26.91
C ASP A 711 -20.53 5.17 27.89
N ASN A 712 -20.07 6.33 27.41
CA ASN A 712 -19.38 7.35 28.22
C ASN A 712 -20.10 8.69 28.33
N ALA A 713 -20.85 9.12 27.30
CA ALA A 713 -21.38 10.48 27.21
C ALA A 713 -22.68 10.58 26.37
N PRO A 714 -23.75 9.83 26.68
CA PRO A 714 -24.88 9.68 25.75
C PRO A 714 -25.78 10.91 25.61
N GLN A 715 -25.70 11.89 26.52
CA GLN A 715 -26.49 13.14 26.50
C GLN A 715 -28.02 12.98 26.37
N GLY A 716 -28.61 11.85 26.78
CA GLY A 716 -30.04 11.57 26.57
C GLY A 716 -30.41 11.25 25.12
N LYS A 717 -29.41 10.96 24.27
CA LYS A 717 -29.55 10.60 22.85
C LYS A 717 -29.35 9.09 22.61
N GLU A 718 -29.42 8.24 23.64
CA GLU A 718 -29.18 6.79 23.58
C GLU A 718 -29.95 6.13 22.42
N ALA A 719 -31.22 6.53 22.24
CA ALA A 719 -32.08 6.04 21.16
C ALA A 719 -31.63 6.51 19.76
N GLN A 720 -31.13 7.75 19.60
CA GLN A 720 -30.61 8.24 18.32
C GLN A 720 -29.27 7.59 17.98
N LEU A 721 -28.37 7.43 18.96
CA LEU A 721 -27.10 6.72 18.77
C LEU A 721 -27.36 5.28 18.31
N LEU A 722 -28.29 4.58 18.97
CA LEU A 722 -28.68 3.21 18.64
C LEU A 722 -29.39 3.08 17.28
N GLU A 723 -30.32 3.99 16.95
CA GLU A 723 -30.92 4.06 15.60
C GLU A 723 -29.83 4.25 14.53
N THR A 724 -28.84 5.11 14.81
CA THR A 724 -27.75 5.38 13.85
C THR A 724 -26.87 4.14 13.65
N MET A 725 -26.50 3.42 14.72
CA MET A 725 -25.77 2.14 14.60
C MET A 725 -26.54 1.13 13.73
N GLN A 726 -27.86 1.04 13.91
CA GLN A 726 -28.73 0.16 13.13
C GLN A 726 -28.83 0.60 11.66
N LEU A 727 -29.00 1.90 11.39
CA LEU A 727 -29.05 2.45 10.03
C LEU A 727 -27.76 2.15 9.25
N VAL A 728 -26.59 2.46 9.81
CA VAL A 728 -25.32 2.26 9.10
C VAL A 728 -24.96 0.78 8.93
N ARG A 729 -25.37 -0.09 9.88
CA ARG A 729 -25.19 -1.54 9.75
C ARG A 729 -26.09 -2.16 8.68
N ASN A 730 -27.33 -1.67 8.55
CA ASN A 730 -28.32 -2.19 7.60
C ASN A 730 -28.13 -1.69 6.17
N GLN A 731 -27.50 -0.51 5.99
CA GLN A 731 -27.24 0.09 4.67
C GLN A 731 -25.79 -0.05 4.20
N GLY A 732 -24.84 -0.23 5.13
CA GLY A 732 -23.44 -0.49 4.81
C GLY A 732 -23.21 -1.84 4.14
N PHE A 733 -21.95 -2.17 3.87
CA PHE A 733 -21.59 -3.43 3.24
C PHE A 733 -21.76 -4.62 4.20
N SER A 734 -22.43 -5.67 3.74
CA SER A 734 -22.80 -6.83 4.55
C SER A 734 -21.66 -7.86 4.58
N TRP A 735 -20.56 -7.50 5.26
CA TRP A 735 -19.37 -8.35 5.43
C TRP A 735 -19.71 -9.79 5.84
N LYS A 736 -20.67 -9.98 6.76
CA LYS A 736 -21.14 -11.28 7.27
C LYS A 736 -21.87 -12.16 6.26
N ASN A 737 -22.76 -11.61 5.44
CA ASN A 737 -23.65 -12.42 4.57
C ASN A 737 -23.24 -12.38 3.09
N ASP A 738 -22.63 -11.28 2.65
CA ASP A 738 -22.33 -11.03 1.24
C ASP A 738 -20.89 -11.42 0.89
N TRP A 739 -19.96 -11.42 1.86
CA TRP A 739 -18.52 -11.61 1.60
C TRP A 739 -17.87 -12.77 2.36
N TYR A 740 -17.83 -12.73 3.70
CA TYR A 740 -17.18 -13.75 4.53
C TYR A 740 -18.06 -15.02 4.69
N THR A 741 -18.40 -15.62 3.55
CA THR A 741 -19.10 -16.91 3.44
C THR A 741 -18.29 -17.88 2.60
N ASP A 742 -18.42 -19.19 2.83
CA ASP A 742 -17.64 -20.21 2.11
C ASP A 742 -17.91 -20.23 0.58
N ALA A 743 -19.02 -19.65 0.14
CA ALA A 743 -19.40 -19.55 -1.27
C ALA A 743 -18.81 -18.32 -1.99
N ASN A 744 -18.60 -17.20 -1.29
CA ASN A 744 -18.21 -15.93 -1.90
C ASN A 744 -16.76 -15.54 -1.57
N PHE A 745 -16.23 -15.97 -0.42
CA PHE A 745 -14.88 -15.62 0.00
C PHE A 745 -13.83 -16.28 -0.91
N PRO A 746 -12.85 -15.54 -1.46
CA PRO A 746 -11.84 -16.08 -2.35
C PRO A 746 -10.96 -17.12 -1.65
N LYS A 747 -10.73 -18.26 -2.30
CA LYS A 747 -9.90 -19.37 -1.78
C LYS A 747 -8.52 -19.43 -2.46
N THR A 748 -8.25 -18.46 -3.33
CA THR A 748 -7.07 -18.24 -4.17
C THR A 748 -6.95 -16.74 -4.45
N VAL A 749 -5.90 -16.30 -5.14
CA VAL A 749 -5.78 -14.89 -5.61
C VAL A 749 -7.03 -14.48 -6.43
N PRO A 750 -7.77 -13.42 -6.05
CA PRO A 750 -8.91 -12.93 -6.81
C PRO A 750 -8.52 -12.51 -8.23
N GLN A 751 -9.38 -12.80 -9.21
CA GLN A 751 -9.21 -12.37 -10.60
C GLN A 751 -10.00 -11.08 -10.92
N VAL A 752 -10.70 -10.54 -9.92
CA VAL A 752 -11.48 -9.30 -9.98
C VAL A 752 -11.15 -8.51 -8.72
N LEU A 753 -10.66 -7.29 -8.91
CA LEU A 753 -10.24 -6.40 -7.83
C LEU A 753 -11.36 -5.41 -7.48
N SER A 754 -11.67 -5.24 -6.19
CA SER A 754 -12.58 -4.22 -5.68
C SER A 754 -12.41 -4.03 -4.17
N MET A 755 -13.11 -3.07 -3.55
CA MET A 755 -12.97 -2.74 -2.12
C MET A 755 -13.14 -3.95 -1.16
N GLN A 756 -13.97 -4.93 -1.52
CA GLN A 756 -14.14 -6.15 -0.71
C GLN A 756 -12.92 -7.10 -0.77
N THR A 757 -12.07 -7.02 -1.81
CA THR A 757 -10.79 -7.74 -1.88
C THR A 757 -9.60 -6.89 -1.44
N HIS A 758 -9.79 -5.60 -1.13
CA HIS A 758 -8.73 -4.65 -0.73
C HIS A 758 -8.26 -4.89 0.71
N GLY A 759 -6.94 -4.87 0.92
CA GLY A 759 -6.27 -5.29 2.15
C GLY A 759 -6.68 -4.46 3.37
N VAL A 760 -6.76 -3.13 3.22
CA VAL A 760 -7.14 -2.25 4.34
C VAL A 760 -8.58 -2.52 4.78
N ASN A 761 -9.54 -2.48 3.85
CA ASN A 761 -10.95 -2.77 4.17
C ASN A 761 -11.12 -4.17 4.77
N GLN A 762 -10.34 -5.16 4.30
CA GLN A 762 -10.34 -6.52 4.86
C GLN A 762 -9.83 -6.57 6.30
N GLY A 763 -8.75 -5.85 6.62
CA GLY A 763 -8.21 -5.73 7.98
C GLY A 763 -9.16 -4.96 8.93
N GLU A 764 -9.81 -3.92 8.42
CA GLU A 764 -10.84 -3.17 9.16
C GLU A 764 -12.11 -4.00 9.40
N ALA A 765 -12.59 -4.72 8.37
CA ALA A 765 -13.80 -5.54 8.43
C ALA A 765 -13.75 -6.65 9.48
N LEU A 766 -12.56 -7.06 9.93
CA LEU A 766 -12.42 -8.04 11.01
C LEU A 766 -13.23 -7.64 12.25
N LYS A 767 -13.25 -6.34 12.62
CA LYS A 767 -13.99 -5.87 13.82
C LYS A 767 -15.49 -5.68 13.61
N SER A 768 -16.00 -5.76 12.37
CA SER A 768 -17.33 -5.26 12.00
C SER A 768 -18.50 -5.96 12.69
N GLU A 769 -18.35 -7.24 13.06
CA GLU A 769 -19.40 -8.01 13.74
C GLU A 769 -19.23 -8.08 15.26
N ALA A 770 -17.99 -7.99 15.76
CA ALA A 770 -17.77 -7.81 17.19
C ALA A 770 -18.42 -6.49 17.67
N VAL A 771 -18.29 -5.41 16.88
CA VAL A 771 -19.00 -4.16 17.17
C VAL A 771 -20.50 -4.25 16.86
N ALA A 772 -20.94 -5.02 15.85
CA ALA A 772 -22.37 -5.18 15.56
C ALA A 772 -23.12 -5.94 16.67
N TRP A 773 -22.54 -7.05 17.15
CA TRP A 773 -23.08 -7.90 18.21
C TRP A 773 -23.58 -7.09 19.41
N ARG A 774 -22.84 -6.04 19.79
CA ARG A 774 -23.19 -5.20 20.95
C ARG A 774 -24.57 -4.56 20.85
N PHE A 775 -25.12 -4.29 19.65
CA PHE A 775 -26.47 -3.72 19.50
C PHE A 775 -27.45 -4.60 18.70
N THR A 776 -26.99 -5.61 17.97
CA THR A 776 -27.86 -6.63 17.37
C THR A 776 -28.29 -7.68 18.40
N ASN A 777 -27.42 -7.97 19.37
CA ASN A 777 -27.48 -9.14 20.25
C ASN A 777 -27.62 -10.48 19.48
N ASP A 778 -27.17 -10.52 18.22
CA ASP A 778 -27.22 -11.72 17.37
C ASP A 778 -25.98 -12.59 17.66
N PRO A 779 -26.12 -13.80 18.22
CA PRO A 779 -24.97 -14.68 18.50
C PRO A 779 -24.25 -15.13 17.22
N THR A 780 -24.87 -15.02 16.05
CA THR A 780 -24.21 -15.31 14.76
C THR A 780 -23.26 -14.20 14.29
N ASP A 781 -23.29 -13.01 14.91
CA ASP A 781 -22.25 -11.98 14.73
C ASP A 781 -20.93 -12.41 15.41
N ILE A 782 -21.01 -13.01 16.61
CA ILE A 782 -19.85 -13.64 17.27
C ILE A 782 -19.28 -14.77 16.39
N GLN A 783 -20.16 -15.64 15.87
CA GLN A 783 -19.74 -16.72 14.98
C GLN A 783 -19.10 -16.19 13.68
N SER A 784 -19.67 -15.14 13.06
CA SER A 784 -19.09 -14.51 11.87
C SER A 784 -17.75 -13.83 12.15
N THR A 785 -17.52 -13.34 13.37
CA THR A 785 -16.23 -12.80 13.81
C THR A 785 -15.14 -13.88 13.85
N ALA A 786 -15.45 -15.08 14.36
CA ALA A 786 -14.52 -16.21 14.30
C ALA A 786 -14.31 -16.69 12.85
N THR A 787 -15.40 -17.00 12.15
CA THR A 787 -15.35 -17.58 10.80
C THR A 787 -14.64 -16.68 9.78
N ARG A 788 -14.73 -15.34 9.86
CA ARG A 788 -13.99 -14.45 8.95
C ARG A 788 -12.48 -14.47 9.18
N ILE A 789 -12.04 -14.56 10.44
CA ILE A 789 -10.64 -14.73 10.79
C ILE A 789 -10.16 -16.08 10.23
N ASP A 790 -10.89 -17.16 10.49
CA ASP A 790 -10.53 -18.49 10.00
C ASP A 790 -10.43 -18.55 8.46
N LEU A 791 -11.41 -17.99 7.73
CA LEU A 791 -11.39 -17.89 6.26
C LEU A 791 -10.16 -17.10 5.76
N LEU A 792 -9.95 -15.89 6.28
CA LEU A 792 -8.88 -14.98 5.83
C LEU A 792 -7.50 -15.61 6.04
N TYR A 793 -7.26 -16.20 7.22
CA TYR A 793 -5.97 -16.82 7.53
C TYR A 793 -5.79 -18.22 6.92
N THR A 794 -6.87 -18.93 6.56
CA THR A 794 -6.77 -20.21 5.84
C THR A 794 -6.34 -20.02 4.39
N TYR A 795 -6.82 -18.98 3.70
CA TYR A 795 -6.58 -18.81 2.26
C TYR A 795 -5.55 -17.72 1.91
N HIS A 796 -5.27 -16.78 2.83
CA HIS A 796 -4.30 -15.69 2.61
C HIS A 796 -3.35 -15.47 3.80
N GLY A 797 -3.42 -16.26 4.87
CA GLY A 797 -2.66 -16.05 6.11
C GLY A 797 -1.16 -16.32 5.99
N GLN A 798 -0.34 -15.40 6.50
CA GLN A 798 1.12 -15.41 6.44
C GLN A 798 1.76 -15.68 7.81
N ALA A 799 2.96 -16.29 7.84
CA ALA A 799 3.64 -16.67 9.08
C ALA A 799 3.87 -15.50 10.07
N SER A 800 4.06 -14.28 9.55
CA SER A 800 4.27 -13.04 10.32
C SER A 800 3.02 -12.57 11.08
N GLY A 801 1.89 -13.28 10.97
CA GLY A 801 0.65 -13.04 11.71
C GLY A 801 -0.40 -12.25 10.94
N THR A 802 0.00 -11.56 9.87
CA THR A 802 -0.87 -10.88 8.88
C THR A 802 -1.43 -11.85 7.84
N PHE A 803 -2.28 -11.38 6.94
CA PHE A 803 -2.52 -12.00 5.63
C PHE A 803 -1.74 -11.27 4.53
N ALA A 804 -1.55 -11.89 3.37
CA ALA A 804 -0.98 -11.24 2.19
C ALA A 804 -2.07 -10.57 1.35
N ALA A 805 -1.81 -9.33 0.93
CA ALA A 805 -2.66 -8.54 0.04
C ALA A 805 -1.81 -7.50 -0.69
N ASP A 806 -1.56 -7.73 -1.97
CA ASP A 806 -0.79 -6.83 -2.84
C ASP A 806 -1.70 -5.67 -3.30
N GLU A 807 -1.97 -4.71 -2.41
CA GLU A 807 -3.24 -3.97 -2.25
C GLU A 807 -4.49 -4.87 -2.11
N HIS A 808 -4.56 -6.00 -2.82
CA HIS A 808 -5.67 -6.97 -2.78
C HIS A 808 -5.20 -8.40 -2.45
N LEU A 809 -6.07 -9.15 -1.77
CA LEU A 809 -5.81 -10.50 -1.21
C LEU A 809 -4.93 -11.42 -2.09
N ALA A 810 -3.71 -11.73 -1.65
CA ALA A 810 -2.65 -12.30 -2.50
C ALA A 810 -2.37 -13.80 -2.30
N GLY A 811 -3.05 -14.44 -1.34
CA GLY A 811 -2.96 -15.90 -1.14
C GLY A 811 -1.85 -16.32 -0.18
N LEU A 812 -1.45 -17.59 -0.25
CA LEU A 812 -0.50 -18.21 0.68
C LEU A 812 0.97 -18.18 0.22
N ASN A 813 1.29 -17.60 -0.94
CA ASN A 813 2.68 -17.52 -1.42
C ASN A 813 3.44 -16.45 -0.60
N PRO A 814 4.50 -16.79 0.16
CA PRO A 814 5.24 -15.84 1.01
C PRO A 814 6.11 -14.83 0.24
N SER A 815 6.21 -14.96 -1.09
CA SER A 815 6.80 -13.97 -2.00
C SER A 815 5.81 -12.90 -2.47
N ARG A 816 4.59 -12.87 -1.89
CA ARG A 816 3.60 -11.80 -2.06
C ARG A 816 3.57 -10.91 -0.81
N GLY A 817 3.17 -9.66 -0.98
CA GLY A 817 3.26 -8.64 0.05
C GLY A 817 2.03 -8.52 0.94
N THR A 818 2.11 -7.57 1.86
CA THR A 818 0.93 -6.86 2.38
C THR A 818 1.28 -5.39 2.54
N GLU A 819 0.38 -4.52 2.10
CA GLU A 819 0.43 -3.09 2.40
C GLU A 819 0.34 -2.84 3.93
N LEU A 820 0.91 -1.73 4.40
CA LEU A 820 1.11 -1.48 5.84
C LEU A 820 -0.14 -0.93 6.56
N CYS A 821 -1.05 -0.21 5.91
CA CYS A 821 -2.35 0.12 6.51
C CYS A 821 -3.15 -1.15 6.84
N ALA A 822 -3.09 -2.20 6.00
CA ALA A 822 -3.70 -3.49 6.32
C ALA A 822 -3.10 -4.10 7.61
N VAL A 823 -1.78 -4.01 7.81
CA VAL A 823 -1.09 -4.45 9.05
C VAL A 823 -1.50 -3.59 10.26
N VAL A 824 -1.56 -2.27 10.11
CA VAL A 824 -2.01 -1.30 11.14
C VAL A 824 -3.42 -1.62 11.61
N GLU A 825 -4.36 -1.81 10.68
CA GLU A 825 -5.77 -1.99 11.01
C GLU A 825 -6.14 -3.40 11.47
N GLN A 826 -5.37 -4.42 11.09
CA GLN A 826 -5.46 -5.72 11.75
C GLN A 826 -5.13 -5.64 13.24
N ILE A 827 -4.08 -4.91 13.65
CA ILE A 827 -3.73 -4.72 15.06
C ILE A 827 -4.91 -4.10 15.82
N PHE A 828 -5.47 -3.01 15.30
CA PHE A 828 -6.59 -2.32 15.95
C PHE A 828 -7.87 -3.17 15.97
N SER A 829 -8.18 -3.87 14.87
CA SER A 829 -9.32 -4.77 14.80
C SER A 829 -9.22 -5.91 15.80
N LEU A 830 -8.10 -6.62 15.85
CA LEU A 830 -7.90 -7.76 16.75
C LEU A 830 -7.92 -7.32 18.22
N ALA A 831 -7.30 -6.17 18.56
CA ALA A 831 -7.37 -5.60 19.90
C ALA A 831 -8.82 -5.21 20.31
N THR A 832 -9.59 -4.64 19.38
CA THR A 832 -11.01 -4.30 19.59
C THR A 832 -11.86 -5.56 19.80
N ILE A 833 -11.68 -6.59 18.97
CA ILE A 833 -12.39 -7.87 19.07
C ILE A 833 -12.04 -8.57 20.39
N TYR A 834 -10.78 -8.52 20.82
CA TYR A 834 -10.37 -9.05 22.12
C TYR A 834 -11.01 -8.29 23.29
N SER A 835 -11.10 -6.96 23.23
CA SER A 835 -11.82 -6.17 24.25
C SER A 835 -13.30 -6.59 24.35
N ILE A 836 -13.96 -6.81 23.21
CA ILE A 836 -15.40 -7.14 23.20
C ILE A 836 -15.68 -8.60 23.58
N LEU A 837 -14.91 -9.57 23.08
CA LEU A 837 -15.21 -11.01 23.18
C LEU A 837 -14.24 -11.79 24.09
N GLY A 838 -13.03 -11.27 24.33
CA GLY A 838 -12.00 -11.86 25.19
C GLY A 838 -11.64 -13.31 24.85
N ASN A 839 -11.30 -13.56 23.58
CA ASN A 839 -10.75 -14.82 23.08
C ASN A 839 -9.21 -14.72 22.99
N ASN A 840 -8.49 -15.51 23.77
CA ASN A 840 -7.04 -15.42 23.94
C ASN A 840 -6.24 -15.47 22.63
N SER A 841 -6.66 -16.33 21.69
CA SER A 841 -6.02 -16.50 20.38
C SER A 841 -6.03 -15.24 19.49
N ILE A 842 -6.94 -14.31 19.76
CA ILE A 842 -7.05 -13.03 19.06
C ILE A 842 -6.01 -12.02 19.60
N ALA A 843 -5.75 -12.04 20.91
CA ALA A 843 -4.66 -11.26 21.52
C ALA A 843 -3.28 -11.77 21.09
N ASP A 844 -3.08 -13.10 21.06
CA ASP A 844 -1.85 -13.72 20.53
C ASP A 844 -1.59 -13.33 19.07
N ARG A 845 -2.65 -13.17 18.27
CA ARG A 845 -2.54 -12.70 16.88
C ARG A 845 -2.19 -11.21 16.79
N ALA A 846 -2.81 -10.36 17.63
CA ALA A 846 -2.47 -8.94 17.70
C ALA A 846 -1.00 -8.73 18.09
N GLU A 847 -0.49 -9.45 19.09
CA GLU A 847 0.93 -9.46 19.46
C GLU A 847 1.83 -9.98 18.34
N ARG A 848 1.43 -11.06 17.64
CA ARG A 848 2.24 -11.58 16.52
C ARG A 848 2.38 -10.55 15.39
N ILE A 849 1.33 -9.80 15.04
CA ILE A 849 1.42 -8.75 14.02
C ILE A 849 2.28 -7.58 14.52
N ALA A 850 2.05 -7.11 15.75
CA ALA A 850 2.78 -5.98 16.34
C ALA A 850 4.28 -6.24 16.56
N TYR A 851 4.69 -7.50 16.77
CA TYR A 851 6.09 -7.88 17.02
C TYR A 851 6.79 -8.57 15.84
N ASN A 852 6.12 -8.72 14.69
CA ASN A 852 6.74 -9.26 13.48
C ASN A 852 6.42 -8.41 12.25
N ALA A 853 5.17 -8.40 11.80
CA ALA A 853 4.80 -7.71 10.55
C ALA A 853 5.05 -6.20 10.61
N LEU A 854 4.59 -5.52 11.67
CA LEU A 854 4.77 -4.08 11.84
C LEU A 854 6.25 -3.62 11.81
N PRO A 855 7.15 -4.13 12.69
CA PRO A 855 8.56 -3.74 12.65
C PRO A 855 9.30 -4.22 11.39
N ALA A 856 8.81 -5.24 10.69
CA ALA A 856 9.42 -5.70 9.43
C ALA A 856 9.15 -4.78 8.22
N ALA A 857 8.10 -3.95 8.29
CA ALA A 857 7.70 -2.99 7.27
C ALA A 857 8.34 -1.61 7.41
N ILE A 858 8.91 -1.31 8.59
CA ILE A 858 9.44 0.01 8.95
C ILE A 858 10.95 -0.11 9.23
N LEU A 859 11.74 0.87 8.83
CA LEU A 859 13.17 0.91 9.14
C LEU A 859 13.42 1.35 10.61
N PRO A 860 14.53 0.92 11.25
CA PRO A 860 14.64 0.89 12.72
C PRO A 860 14.58 2.25 13.41
N ASP A 861 14.90 3.31 12.67
CA ASP A 861 14.99 4.71 13.09
C ASP A 861 13.71 5.51 12.81
N TRP A 862 12.72 4.92 12.12
CA TRP A 862 11.48 5.56 11.68
C TRP A 862 11.71 6.91 10.94
N SER A 863 12.94 7.14 10.46
CA SER A 863 13.41 8.38 9.82
C SER A 863 14.91 8.36 9.52
N GLY A 864 15.30 9.04 8.45
CA GLY A 864 16.70 9.30 8.15
C GLY A 864 17.45 10.06 9.27
N LYS A 865 18.47 9.37 9.80
CA LYS A 865 19.72 9.86 10.43
C LYS A 865 19.71 11.26 11.08
N TYR A 866 19.89 11.24 12.40
CA TYR A 866 20.99 11.99 13.03
C TYR A 866 21.68 11.12 14.09
N PRO A 867 23.02 11.11 14.22
CA PRO A 867 23.70 10.37 15.26
C PRO A 867 23.51 11.07 16.62
N MET A 868 22.61 10.55 17.46
CA MET A 868 22.46 11.06 18.83
C MET A 868 23.69 10.69 19.67
N LEU A 869 24.60 11.67 19.81
CA LEU A 869 25.82 11.58 20.59
C LEU A 869 25.55 11.72 22.11
N PHE A 870 24.65 10.88 22.64
CA PHE A 870 24.31 10.83 24.05
C PHE A 870 25.48 10.26 24.88
N LYS A 871 26.37 11.15 25.33
CA LYS A 871 27.11 10.92 26.58
C LYS A 871 26.17 11.20 27.76
N PRO A 872 25.97 10.26 28.68
CA PRO A 872 25.02 10.45 29.79
C PRO A 872 25.59 11.42 30.83
N THR A 873 25.08 12.64 30.89
CA THR A 873 25.31 13.56 32.02
C THR A 873 24.04 14.32 32.36
N VAL A 874 23.68 14.32 33.65
CA VAL A 874 22.54 15.03 34.23
C VAL A 874 22.83 16.54 34.33
N THR A 875 21.82 17.40 34.14
CA THR A 875 21.45 18.54 35.04
C THR A 875 20.19 19.26 34.51
N VAL A 876 19.42 19.86 35.41
CA VAL A 876 18.18 20.63 35.19
C VAL A 876 18.51 22.12 34.92
N VAL A 877 17.57 22.92 34.38
CA VAL A 877 17.25 24.33 34.79
C VAL A 877 16.72 25.22 33.64
N ASP A 878 15.54 25.77 33.90
CA ASP A 878 14.87 27.02 33.49
C ASP A 878 14.58 27.48 32.05
N VAL A 879 13.37 28.03 31.97
CA VAL A 879 12.72 28.80 30.91
C VAL A 879 13.36 30.19 30.75
N PHE A 880 13.45 30.68 29.51
CA PHE A 880 13.28 32.12 29.26
C PHE A 880 12.53 32.38 27.95
N ILE A 881 11.60 33.35 27.99
CA ILE A 881 10.78 33.79 26.85
C ILE A 881 11.39 35.07 26.27
N GLN A 882 11.49 35.19 24.94
CA GLN A 882 11.63 36.49 24.28
C GLN A 882 10.97 36.51 22.90
N GLN A 883 10.34 37.64 22.56
CA GLN A 883 9.64 37.87 21.29
C GLN A 883 10.60 38.39 20.22
N PRO A 884 10.42 38.05 18.93
CA PRO A 884 11.14 38.68 17.84
C PRO A 884 10.51 40.03 17.45
N THR A 885 11.33 41.06 17.27
CA THR A 885 10.97 42.31 16.61
C THR A 885 11.63 42.41 15.22
N ASN A 886 11.02 43.17 14.31
CA ASN A 886 11.49 43.30 12.93
C ASN A 886 12.88 43.92 12.82
N THR A 887 13.77 43.30 12.02
CA THR A 887 14.64 44.05 11.07
C THR A 887 15.20 43.13 10.00
N THR A 888 15.43 43.68 8.80
CA THR A 888 15.95 42.95 7.63
C THR A 888 17.43 43.21 7.41
N ASN A 889 18.25 42.15 7.25
CA ASN A 889 19.14 41.99 6.09
C ASN A 889 19.87 40.63 6.05
N LYS A 890 20.42 40.29 4.88
CA LYS A 890 21.05 38.99 4.57
C LYS A 890 22.50 38.90 5.08
N VAL A 891 22.84 37.81 5.77
CA VAL A 891 24.11 37.09 5.60
C VAL A 891 23.81 35.59 5.66
N SER A 892 24.51 34.80 4.84
CA SER A 892 24.37 33.34 4.74
C SER A 892 25.19 32.58 5.79
N SER A 893 24.59 31.58 6.42
CA SER A 893 25.31 30.44 7.01
C SER A 893 24.52 29.15 6.75
N LEU A 894 25.20 28.01 6.59
CA LEU A 894 24.56 26.76 6.23
C LEU A 894 23.93 26.08 7.46
N CYS A 895 22.61 26.04 7.50
CA CYS A 895 21.87 25.01 8.26
C CYS A 895 21.49 23.89 7.30
N SER A 896 22.29 22.83 7.26
CA SER A 896 21.94 21.60 6.53
C SER A 896 20.84 20.85 7.27
N PHE A 897 19.58 21.05 6.83
CA PHE A 897 18.45 20.25 7.33
C PHE A 897 18.66 18.77 6.95
N PRO A 898 18.52 17.82 7.88
CA PRO A 898 18.57 16.39 7.57
C PRO A 898 17.28 15.92 6.88
N SER A 899 17.42 14.96 5.96
CA SER A 899 16.28 14.24 5.40
C SER A 899 15.85 13.10 6.34
N PHE A 900 14.57 13.11 6.74
CA PHE A 900 13.81 12.04 7.41
C PHE A 900 13.39 10.97 6.37
N CYS A 901 12.55 9.97 6.68
CA CYS A 901 12.25 8.90 5.70
C CYS A 901 10.98 8.04 5.95
N TYR A 902 10.43 7.51 4.84
CA TYR A 902 9.49 6.37 4.61
C TYR A 902 8.09 6.28 5.24
N VAL A 903 7.06 6.09 4.38
CA VAL A 903 6.22 4.88 4.40
C VAL A 903 5.61 4.53 3.03
N GLU A 904 5.90 3.34 2.53
CA GLU A 904 4.97 2.40 1.86
C GLU A 904 5.82 1.16 1.53
N LEU A 905 5.33 -0.06 1.79
CA LEU A 905 6.02 -1.29 1.39
C LEU A 905 5.05 -2.47 1.31
N GLU A 906 5.11 -3.20 0.20
CA GLU A 906 4.50 -4.53 0.06
C GLU A 906 5.30 -5.58 0.84
N LEU A 907 4.96 -5.70 2.14
CA LEU A 907 5.67 -6.50 3.13
C LEU A 907 5.64 -8.00 2.78
N SER A 908 6.64 -8.47 2.06
CA SER A 908 6.80 -9.88 1.75
C SER A 908 7.42 -10.63 2.94
N VAL A 909 6.98 -11.87 3.15
CA VAL A 909 7.55 -12.76 4.19
C VAL A 909 8.93 -13.27 3.74
N ASN A 910 9.11 -13.50 2.45
CA ASN A 910 10.41 -13.78 1.81
C ASN A 910 10.88 -12.55 1.02
N GLN A 911 11.34 -11.53 1.74
CA GLN A 911 11.81 -10.25 1.21
C GLN A 911 13.26 -10.35 0.72
N ILE A 912 13.47 -10.75 -0.54
CA ILE A 912 14.83 -10.96 -1.09
C ILE A 912 15.53 -9.68 -1.57
N TRP A 913 14.78 -8.61 -1.84
CA TRP A 913 15.26 -7.24 -2.08
C TRP A 913 14.15 -6.23 -1.80
N ALA A 914 14.53 -4.99 -1.55
CA ALA A 914 13.63 -3.83 -1.57
C ALA A 914 14.13 -2.88 -2.67
N GLN A 915 13.41 -2.76 -3.78
CA GLN A 915 13.82 -1.99 -4.96
C GLN A 915 12.61 -1.69 -5.85
N SER A 916 12.79 -0.78 -6.82
CA SER A 916 11.82 -0.56 -7.90
C SER A 916 11.78 -1.76 -8.86
N MET A 917 10.59 -2.14 -9.33
CA MET A 917 10.32 -3.41 -10.00
C MET A 917 9.70 -3.19 -11.38
N ASP A 918 10.39 -3.62 -12.45
CA ASP A 918 9.88 -3.59 -13.83
C ASP A 918 10.18 -4.92 -14.56
N PRO A 919 9.16 -5.70 -14.98
CA PRO A 919 7.74 -5.53 -14.66
C PRO A 919 7.50 -5.76 -13.16
N PHE A 920 6.53 -5.04 -12.58
CA PHE A 920 6.11 -5.26 -11.20
C PHE A 920 5.21 -6.50 -11.05
N PRO A 921 5.27 -7.22 -9.91
CA PRO A 921 4.53 -8.48 -9.70
C PRO A 921 3.08 -8.28 -9.19
N TRP A 922 2.68 -7.05 -8.85
CA TRP A 922 1.38 -6.71 -8.26
C TRP A 922 0.33 -6.35 -9.31
N GLY A 923 -0.96 -6.47 -8.97
CA GLY A 923 -2.05 -6.25 -9.92
C GLY A 923 -2.50 -4.79 -10.08
N SER A 924 -2.22 -3.96 -9.07
CA SER A 924 -2.80 -2.63 -8.86
C SER A 924 -1.78 -1.54 -8.56
N ASN A 925 -0.58 -1.93 -8.13
CA ASN A 925 0.41 -1.06 -7.50
C ASN A 925 1.52 -0.73 -8.50
N GLY A 926 2.21 0.40 -8.33
CA GLY A 926 3.28 0.82 -9.22
C GLY A 926 4.62 0.11 -8.96
N PRO A 927 5.65 0.40 -9.77
CA PRO A 927 6.95 -0.27 -9.68
C PRO A 927 7.65 -0.05 -8.32
N ASN A 928 7.32 1.02 -7.60
CA ASN A 928 8.02 1.43 -6.39
C ASN A 928 7.45 0.83 -5.08
N SER A 929 6.38 0.03 -5.12
CA SER A 929 5.76 -0.56 -3.90
C SER A 929 6.66 -1.49 -3.09
N ASN A 930 7.82 -1.86 -3.61
CA ASN A 930 8.83 -2.68 -2.93
C ASN A 930 10.07 -1.89 -2.50
N VAL A 931 10.08 -0.56 -2.68
CA VAL A 931 11.09 0.33 -2.09
C VAL A 931 10.64 0.65 -0.67
N PHE A 932 11.56 0.82 0.30
CA PHE A 932 11.20 1.56 1.50
C PHE A 932 11.12 3.04 1.10
N GLY A 933 9.94 3.54 0.71
CA GLY A 933 9.77 4.88 0.13
C GLY A 933 8.89 5.82 0.97
N PHE A 934 8.91 7.13 0.71
CA PHE A 934 8.13 8.15 1.43
C PHE A 934 6.63 8.14 1.08
N GLU A 935 6.27 8.27 -0.19
CA GLU A 935 4.91 8.13 -0.74
C GLU A 935 4.96 7.49 -2.16
N PRO A 936 5.63 6.34 -2.36
CA PRO A 936 6.00 5.84 -3.69
C PRO A 936 4.81 5.48 -4.59
N ASN A 937 3.63 5.20 -4.03
CA ASN A 937 2.36 5.09 -4.78
C ASN A 937 1.19 5.79 -4.07
N TYR A 938 1.07 5.75 -2.74
CA TYR A 938 -0.04 6.35 -1.97
C TYR A 938 0.36 6.89 -0.59
N PRO A 939 -0.10 8.09 -0.18
CA PRO A 939 0.27 8.69 1.10
C PRO A 939 -0.52 8.14 2.31
N CYS A 940 -1.52 7.28 2.10
CA CYS A 940 -2.31 6.66 3.17
C CYS A 940 -1.42 5.91 4.18
N CYS A 941 -0.43 5.17 3.68
CA CYS A 941 0.62 4.53 4.45
C CYS A 941 1.35 5.54 5.36
N THR A 942 1.79 6.65 4.77
CA THR A 942 2.55 7.74 5.39
C THR A 942 1.85 8.27 6.64
N VAL A 943 0.55 8.55 6.54
CA VAL A 943 -0.26 9.13 7.63
C VAL A 943 -0.86 8.12 8.61
N ASN A 944 -1.08 6.87 8.20
CA ASN A 944 -1.77 5.85 9.02
C ASN A 944 -0.82 4.92 9.80
N HIS A 945 0.38 4.63 9.25
CA HIS A 945 1.40 3.83 9.96
C HIS A 945 1.68 4.24 11.41
N PRO A 946 1.66 5.54 11.81
CA PRO A 946 2.05 5.89 13.15
C PRO A 946 1.00 5.49 14.18
N SER A 947 -0.22 5.15 13.76
CA SER A 947 -1.24 4.72 14.70
C SER A 947 -0.98 3.32 15.27
N ALA A 948 -0.18 2.46 14.61
CA ALA A 948 -0.08 1.04 14.97
C ALA A 948 0.40 0.78 16.41
N TYR A 949 1.58 1.28 16.79
CA TYR A 949 2.08 1.10 18.17
C TYR A 949 1.22 1.86 19.21
N PRO A 950 0.86 3.13 19.03
CA PRO A 950 -0.02 3.83 19.97
C PRO A 950 -1.38 3.15 20.18
N LYS A 951 -2.03 2.66 19.11
CA LYS A 951 -3.27 1.85 19.18
C LYS A 951 -3.04 0.52 19.91
N PHE A 952 -1.90 -0.16 19.68
CA PHE A 952 -1.53 -1.40 20.39
C PHE A 952 -1.33 -1.14 21.89
N TRP A 953 -0.51 -0.16 22.27
CA TRP A 953 -0.21 0.15 23.66
C TRP A 953 -1.44 0.66 24.42
N LEU A 954 -2.36 1.36 23.75
CA LEU A 954 -3.65 1.77 24.31
C LEU A 954 -4.56 0.57 24.71
N HIS A 955 -4.29 -0.63 24.19
CA HIS A 955 -4.95 -1.89 24.54
C HIS A 955 -4.06 -2.83 25.39
N SER A 956 -2.88 -2.37 25.84
CA SER A 956 -1.98 -3.17 26.69
C SER A 956 -2.65 -3.59 28.00
N PHE A 957 -3.34 -2.67 28.68
CA PHE A 957 -4.16 -2.98 29.85
C PHE A 957 -5.66 -2.89 29.54
N MET A 958 -6.46 -3.69 30.25
CA MET A 958 -7.93 -3.67 30.20
C MET A 958 -8.53 -3.88 31.60
N ILE A 959 -9.78 -3.48 31.82
CA ILE A 959 -10.49 -3.61 33.09
C ILE A 959 -11.68 -4.57 32.90
N ASP A 960 -11.74 -5.63 33.72
CA ASP A 960 -12.96 -6.44 33.85
C ASP A 960 -13.90 -5.75 34.85
N LYS A 961 -15.05 -5.28 34.37
CA LYS A 961 -16.05 -4.58 35.19
C LYS A 961 -16.89 -5.53 36.05
N SER A 962 -16.83 -6.85 35.83
CA SER A 962 -17.61 -7.84 36.59
C SER A 962 -16.99 -8.16 37.96
N ASP A 963 -15.66 -8.21 38.07
CA ASP A 963 -14.95 -8.42 39.33
C ASP A 963 -14.04 -7.23 39.75
N ASN A 964 -14.04 -6.14 38.97
CA ASN A 964 -13.17 -4.96 39.14
C ASN A 964 -11.67 -5.34 39.19
N SER A 965 -11.24 -6.20 38.25
CA SER A 965 -9.83 -6.53 38.05
C SER A 965 -9.19 -5.74 36.92
N LEU A 966 -7.88 -5.53 37.02
CA LEU A 966 -7.04 -5.00 35.93
C LEU A 966 -6.33 -6.17 35.25
N ILE A 967 -6.30 -6.18 33.93
CA ILE A 967 -5.69 -7.20 33.08
C ILE A 967 -4.50 -6.58 32.35
N HIS A 968 -3.30 -7.17 32.41
CA HIS A 968 -2.29 -6.95 31.37
C HIS A 968 -2.63 -7.89 30.20
N ALA A 969 -3.23 -7.32 29.16
CA ALA A 969 -3.84 -7.99 28.04
C ALA A 969 -2.86 -8.19 26.87
N LEU A 970 -2.41 -7.11 26.22
CA LEU A 970 -1.37 -7.19 25.20
C LEU A 970 -0.02 -6.95 25.88
N LEU A 971 0.78 -8.01 25.99
CA LEU A 971 1.93 -8.07 26.89
C LEU A 971 3.13 -7.25 26.35
N GLY A 972 3.66 -6.33 27.14
CA GLY A 972 4.93 -5.65 26.85
C GLY A 972 5.35 -4.64 27.93
N PRO A 973 6.40 -3.84 27.70
CA PRO A 973 6.83 -2.85 28.68
C PRO A 973 5.93 -1.61 28.65
N ALA A 974 4.91 -1.62 29.51
CA ALA A 974 3.92 -0.57 29.66
C ALA A 974 3.61 -0.30 31.14
N GLU A 975 2.96 0.83 31.42
CA GLU A 975 2.49 1.21 32.74
C GLU A 975 1.03 1.67 32.67
N PHE A 976 0.20 1.13 33.56
CA PHE A 976 -1.15 1.61 33.84
C PHE A 976 -1.15 2.47 35.10
N SER A 977 -1.90 3.58 35.11
CA SER A 977 -2.21 4.34 36.32
C SER A 977 -3.64 4.90 36.25
N GLY A 978 -4.51 4.54 37.21
CA GLY A 978 -5.92 4.93 37.18
C GLY A 978 -6.75 4.33 38.31
N GLU A 979 -8.08 4.38 38.18
CA GLU A 979 -9.02 3.77 39.14
C GLU A 979 -9.52 2.40 38.66
N VAL A 980 -9.39 1.38 39.51
CA VAL A 980 -9.79 -0.01 39.23
C VAL A 980 -10.79 -0.45 40.30
N GLY A 981 -12.04 -0.03 40.09
CA GLY A 981 -13.15 -0.18 41.03
C GLY A 981 -13.23 0.97 42.06
N PRO A 982 -14.39 1.20 42.69
CA PRO A 982 -14.71 2.45 43.37
C PRO A 982 -13.69 2.92 44.41
N GLY A 983 -13.02 4.03 44.14
CA GLY A 983 -11.98 4.65 44.97
C GLY A 983 -10.75 3.76 45.22
N ASN A 984 -10.43 2.85 44.30
CA ASN A 984 -9.20 2.05 44.31
C ASN A 984 -8.24 2.60 43.26
N HIS A 985 -7.31 3.47 43.68
CA HIS A 985 -6.27 3.99 42.80
C HIS A 985 -5.16 2.95 42.68
N VAL A 986 -4.83 2.59 41.44
CA VAL A 986 -3.91 1.52 41.09
C VAL A 986 -2.88 2.03 40.08
N THR A 987 -1.61 1.72 40.32
CA THR A 987 -0.53 1.85 39.34
C THR A 987 0.13 0.48 39.15
N VAL A 988 0.28 0.04 37.90
CA VAL A 988 0.99 -1.20 37.54
C VAL A 988 2.02 -0.91 36.47
N THR A 989 3.30 -0.96 36.85
CA THR A 989 4.44 -0.89 35.94
C THR A 989 4.86 -2.31 35.55
N ALA A 990 4.97 -2.61 34.26
CA ALA A 990 5.54 -3.86 33.73
C ALA A 990 6.96 -3.61 33.18
N ASP A 991 7.99 -3.92 33.97
CA ASP A 991 9.39 -3.86 33.55
C ASP A 991 9.76 -5.18 32.82
N THR A 992 10.10 -5.11 31.53
CA THR A 992 10.43 -6.30 30.73
C THR A 992 11.20 -5.99 29.44
N LEU A 993 11.88 -7.01 28.91
CA LEU A 993 12.42 -7.05 27.54
C LEU A 993 11.45 -7.72 26.54
N TYR A 994 10.27 -8.19 26.97
CA TYR A 994 9.28 -8.83 26.10
C TYR A 994 8.95 -7.93 24.89
N PRO A 995 8.96 -8.46 23.64
CA PRO A 995 8.97 -9.88 23.27
C PRO A 995 10.35 -10.56 23.25
N PHE A 996 11.45 -9.81 23.35
CA PHE A 996 12.82 -10.32 23.23
C PHE A 996 13.31 -11.10 24.46
N GLY A 997 12.68 -10.89 25.62
CA GLY A 997 12.86 -11.70 26.83
C GLY A 997 11.52 -12.22 27.34
N LEU A 998 11.52 -13.43 27.93
CA LEU A 998 10.29 -14.12 28.35
C LEU A 998 9.91 -13.89 29.82
N THR A 999 10.46 -12.86 30.46
CA THR A 999 10.21 -12.55 31.88
C THR A 999 9.66 -11.13 32.02
N ILE A 1000 8.55 -10.98 32.73
CA ILE A 1000 7.94 -9.69 33.06
C ILE A 1000 7.96 -9.51 34.59
N LYS A 1001 8.50 -8.38 35.05
CA LYS A 1001 8.47 -7.97 36.45
C LYS A 1001 7.43 -6.87 36.60
N TYR A 1002 6.39 -7.13 37.37
CA TYR A 1002 5.37 -6.18 37.74
C TYR A 1002 5.70 -5.52 39.08
N THR A 1003 5.53 -4.20 39.13
CA THR A 1003 5.40 -3.44 40.38
C THR A 1003 3.97 -2.89 40.44
N ILE A 1004 3.22 -3.31 41.44
CA ILE A 1004 1.79 -3.00 41.62
C ILE A 1004 1.65 -2.16 42.90
N ASN A 1005 1.08 -0.97 42.80
CA ASN A 1005 0.69 -0.15 43.94
C ASN A 1005 -0.82 0.02 43.91
N ALA A 1006 -1.52 -0.21 45.02
CA ALA A 1006 -2.97 -0.08 45.10
C ALA A 1006 -3.45 0.50 46.43
N SER A 1007 -4.47 1.37 46.42
CA SER A 1007 -5.06 1.89 47.66
C SER A 1007 -5.99 0.90 48.36
N LYS A 1008 -6.50 -0.11 47.64
CA LYS A 1008 -7.33 -1.21 48.16
C LYS A 1008 -6.83 -2.57 47.64
N ALA A 1009 -7.32 -3.66 48.24
CA ALA A 1009 -7.09 -4.99 47.71
C ALA A 1009 -7.93 -5.22 46.44
N PHE A 1010 -7.31 -5.75 45.39
CA PHE A 1010 -7.97 -6.06 44.11
C PHE A 1010 -7.25 -7.19 43.37
N ASN A 1011 -7.90 -7.78 42.36
CA ASN A 1011 -7.28 -8.80 41.51
C ASN A 1011 -6.54 -8.14 40.33
N PHE A 1012 -5.28 -8.51 40.15
CA PHE A 1012 -4.51 -8.23 38.95
C PHE A 1012 -4.37 -9.50 38.11
N ASN A 1013 -4.78 -9.46 36.85
CA ASN A 1013 -4.82 -10.59 35.95
C ASN A 1013 -3.70 -10.46 34.91
N ILE A 1014 -2.91 -11.52 34.73
CA ILE A 1014 -1.90 -11.61 33.66
C ILE A 1014 -2.44 -12.57 32.61
N ARG A 1015 -2.53 -12.12 31.35
CA ARG A 1015 -2.87 -13.01 30.22
C ARG A 1015 -1.78 -14.05 30.02
N ILE A 1016 -2.19 -15.32 29.90
CA ILE A 1016 -1.30 -16.44 29.57
C ILE A 1016 -1.52 -16.79 28.08
N PRO A 1017 -0.54 -16.50 27.19
CA PRO A 1017 -0.64 -16.82 25.77
C PRO A 1017 -0.86 -18.31 25.46
N ASP A 1018 -1.53 -18.62 24.35
CA ASP A 1018 -1.81 -20.02 23.94
C ASP A 1018 -0.50 -20.76 23.57
N TRP A 1019 0.53 -20.01 23.15
CA TRP A 1019 1.87 -20.56 22.92
C TRP A 1019 2.61 -20.92 24.22
N ALA A 1020 2.25 -20.35 25.38
CA ALA A 1020 2.92 -20.62 26.64
C ALA A 1020 2.57 -22.01 27.18
N LYS A 1021 3.56 -22.72 27.77
CA LYS A 1021 3.39 -24.10 28.24
C LYS A 1021 3.56 -24.24 29.75
N ASN A 1022 3.21 -25.42 30.29
CA ASN A 1022 3.05 -25.74 31.73
C ASN A 1022 4.27 -25.41 32.62
N ASN A 1023 5.45 -25.23 32.04
CA ASN A 1023 6.65 -24.79 32.77
C ASN A 1023 6.69 -23.26 33.02
N THR A 1024 5.69 -22.52 32.55
CA THR A 1024 5.47 -21.10 32.85
C THR A 1024 5.17 -20.94 34.35
N LYS A 1025 5.88 -20.01 34.99
CA LYS A 1025 5.84 -19.83 36.45
C LYS A 1025 5.72 -18.36 36.81
N PHE A 1026 5.20 -18.12 38.01
CA PHE A 1026 5.21 -16.81 38.64
C PHE A 1026 5.57 -16.91 40.13
N SER A 1027 6.10 -15.82 40.67
CA SER A 1027 6.34 -15.62 42.10
C SER A 1027 5.86 -14.23 42.52
N VAL A 1028 5.36 -14.11 43.75
CA VAL A 1028 4.81 -12.86 44.32
C VAL A 1028 5.64 -12.45 45.52
N ASN A 1029 6.02 -11.17 45.61
CA ASN A 1029 6.79 -10.58 46.71
C ASN A 1029 8.08 -11.34 47.07
N GLY A 1030 8.82 -11.83 46.06
CA GLY A 1030 10.04 -12.62 46.25
C GLY A 1030 9.81 -14.02 46.82
N GLY A 1031 8.55 -14.48 46.86
CA GLY A 1031 8.20 -15.84 47.25
C GLY A 1031 8.68 -16.91 46.26
N LYS A 1032 8.46 -18.18 46.61
CA LYS A 1032 8.83 -19.33 45.77
C LYS A 1032 8.00 -19.35 44.48
N ASP A 1033 8.63 -19.71 43.36
CA ASP A 1033 7.95 -19.89 42.08
C ASP A 1033 6.85 -20.96 42.15
N VAL A 1034 5.69 -20.62 41.59
CA VAL A 1034 4.51 -21.46 41.41
C VAL A 1034 4.22 -21.58 39.92
N ALA A 1035 3.79 -22.75 39.44
CA ALA A 1035 3.32 -22.90 38.06
C ALA A 1035 2.03 -22.10 37.85
N VAL A 1036 1.83 -21.52 36.66
CA VAL A 1036 0.57 -20.81 36.36
C VAL A 1036 -0.61 -21.77 36.28
N SER A 1037 -1.75 -21.31 36.78
CA SER A 1037 -3.04 -22.00 36.73
C SER A 1037 -4.07 -21.02 36.14
N PRO A 1038 -4.05 -20.78 34.81
CA PRO A 1038 -4.96 -19.85 34.17
C PRO A 1038 -6.42 -20.25 34.33
N ASP A 1039 -7.31 -19.26 34.39
CA ASP A 1039 -8.76 -19.45 34.40
C ASP A 1039 -9.35 -19.72 33.00
N ALA A 1040 -10.67 -19.82 32.90
CA ALA A 1040 -11.38 -20.06 31.63
C ALA A 1040 -11.27 -18.91 30.60
N ASN A 1041 -10.68 -17.76 30.96
CA ASN A 1041 -10.35 -16.65 30.07
C ASN A 1041 -8.84 -16.60 29.74
N SER A 1042 -8.08 -17.64 30.12
CA SER A 1042 -6.62 -17.69 30.05
C SER A 1042 -5.89 -16.69 30.98
N PHE A 1043 -6.49 -16.29 32.10
CA PHE A 1043 -5.86 -15.37 33.06
C PHE A 1043 -5.23 -16.09 34.25
N GLN A 1044 -3.95 -15.83 34.52
CA GLN A 1044 -3.39 -16.00 35.85
C GLN A 1044 -3.84 -14.83 36.73
N LYS A 1045 -4.82 -15.07 37.61
CA LYS A 1045 -5.24 -14.08 38.61
C LYS A 1045 -4.24 -13.99 39.75
N ILE A 1046 -3.93 -12.77 40.18
CA ILE A 1046 -3.08 -12.43 41.33
C ILE A 1046 -3.90 -11.54 42.28
N SER A 1047 -4.31 -12.07 43.43
CA SER A 1047 -5.00 -11.27 44.45
C SER A 1047 -3.99 -10.41 45.20
N THR A 1048 -4.02 -9.11 44.96
CA THR A 1048 -3.12 -8.12 45.59
C THR A 1048 -3.74 -7.53 46.85
N LYS A 1049 -2.91 -7.03 47.76
CA LYS A 1049 -3.33 -6.26 48.93
C LYS A 1049 -3.09 -4.77 48.69
N ALA A 1050 -3.76 -3.92 49.47
CA ALA A 1050 -3.42 -2.51 49.54
C ALA A 1050 -1.94 -2.30 49.92
N GLY A 1051 -1.32 -1.25 49.37
CA GLY A 1051 0.12 -1.03 49.40
C GLY A 1051 0.81 -1.53 48.14
N THR A 1052 2.10 -1.85 48.26
CA THR A 1052 2.94 -2.35 47.15
C THR A 1052 2.95 -3.89 47.11
N SER A 1053 2.81 -4.45 45.92
CA SER A 1053 3.09 -5.87 45.61
C SER A 1053 4.00 -5.94 44.38
N THR A 1054 4.81 -6.99 44.31
CA THR A 1054 5.64 -7.31 43.14
C THR A 1054 5.29 -8.71 42.63
N VAL A 1055 5.27 -8.88 41.31
CA VAL A 1055 5.06 -10.18 40.67
C VAL A 1055 6.14 -10.38 39.61
N LEU A 1056 6.81 -11.52 39.63
CA LEU A 1056 7.68 -11.96 38.55
C LEU A 1056 6.96 -13.09 37.82
N ILE A 1057 6.79 -12.99 36.49
CA ILE A 1057 6.33 -14.11 35.66
C ILE A 1057 7.40 -14.43 34.62
N SER A 1058 7.65 -15.72 34.39
CA SER A 1058 8.57 -16.22 33.35
C SER A 1058 7.84 -17.25 32.49
N PHE A 1059 7.66 -16.92 31.20
CA PHE A 1059 6.94 -17.73 30.23
C PHE A 1059 7.81 -18.85 29.65
N SER A 1060 7.25 -20.06 29.58
CA SER A 1060 7.87 -21.18 28.87
C SER A 1060 7.42 -21.19 27.41
N ALA A 1061 8.24 -20.56 26.55
CA ALA A 1061 8.08 -20.59 25.11
C ALA A 1061 8.97 -21.68 24.47
N PRO A 1062 8.41 -22.83 24.03
CA PRO A 1062 9.13 -23.80 23.23
C PRO A 1062 9.40 -23.25 21.81
N LEU A 1063 10.36 -23.85 21.12
CA LEU A 1063 10.50 -23.66 19.67
C LEU A 1063 9.30 -24.31 18.96
N THR A 1064 8.70 -23.61 18.00
CA THR A 1064 7.64 -24.10 17.14
C THR A 1064 8.12 -24.03 15.69
N ILE A 1065 7.93 -25.10 14.93
CA ILE A 1065 8.27 -25.21 13.51
C ILE A 1065 6.95 -25.57 12.79
N GLU A 1066 6.35 -24.58 12.13
CA GLU A 1066 5.08 -24.70 11.42
C GLU A 1066 5.36 -25.03 9.95
N LYS A 1067 4.65 -26.00 9.37
CA LYS A 1067 4.67 -26.25 7.92
C LYS A 1067 3.80 -25.24 7.20
N ARG A 1068 4.32 -24.69 6.11
CA ARG A 1068 3.74 -23.57 5.34
C ARG A 1068 3.65 -23.93 3.86
N PHE A 1069 3.59 -22.94 2.97
CA PHE A 1069 3.45 -23.17 1.53
C PHE A 1069 4.58 -24.06 0.98
N ASN A 1070 4.24 -25.04 0.13
CA ASN A 1070 5.20 -26.00 -0.45
C ASN A 1070 6.14 -26.70 0.57
N ASP A 1071 5.62 -26.98 1.78
CA ASP A 1071 6.35 -27.56 2.92
C ASP A 1071 7.60 -26.77 3.39
N ALA A 1072 7.70 -25.49 3.01
CA ALA A 1072 8.59 -24.55 3.70
C ALA A 1072 8.18 -24.41 5.18
N VAL A 1073 9.08 -23.92 6.03
CA VAL A 1073 8.85 -23.80 7.48
C VAL A 1073 8.92 -22.38 7.98
N ALA A 1074 7.99 -22.04 8.89
CA ALA A 1074 8.07 -20.87 9.75
C ALA A 1074 8.54 -21.30 11.14
N ILE A 1075 9.47 -20.53 11.72
CA ILE A 1075 10.13 -20.87 12.99
C ILE A 1075 9.79 -19.81 14.03
N SER A 1076 9.09 -20.18 15.09
CA SER A 1076 8.61 -19.23 16.10
C SER A 1076 8.99 -19.64 17.52
N ARG A 1077 9.21 -18.66 18.40
CA ARG A 1077 9.39 -18.83 19.84
C ARG A 1077 8.72 -17.67 20.58
N GLY A 1078 7.64 -17.97 21.28
CA GLY A 1078 6.80 -16.95 21.91
C GLY A 1078 5.96 -16.22 20.85
N PRO A 1079 5.78 -14.90 20.94
CA PRO A 1079 5.16 -14.11 19.88
C PRO A 1079 6.08 -13.91 18.67
N LEU A 1080 7.39 -14.12 18.80
CA LEU A 1080 8.38 -13.87 17.75
C LEU A 1080 8.44 -15.02 16.73
N LEU A 1081 8.22 -14.67 15.46
CA LEU A 1081 8.70 -15.39 14.28
C LEU A 1081 10.20 -15.08 14.11
N TYR A 1082 10.96 -16.04 13.59
CA TYR A 1082 12.37 -15.91 13.26
C TYR A 1082 12.56 -16.09 11.76
N ALA A 1083 13.44 -15.28 11.18
CA ALA A 1083 13.75 -15.25 9.76
C ALA A 1083 15.25 -15.42 9.53
N LEU A 1084 15.63 -16.01 8.39
CA LEU A 1084 17.01 -15.99 7.92
C LEU A 1084 17.35 -14.58 7.46
N GLU A 1085 18.35 -13.96 8.10
CA GLU A 1085 18.79 -12.58 7.83
C GLU A 1085 19.65 -12.55 6.55
N LEU A 1086 19.22 -11.78 5.55
CA LEU A 1086 20.02 -11.52 4.35
C LEU A 1086 20.79 -10.22 4.55
N SER A 1087 22.11 -10.24 4.30
CA SER A 1087 22.92 -9.01 4.32
C SER A 1087 22.65 -8.21 3.04
N TYR A 1088 22.75 -6.88 3.11
CA TYR A 1088 22.41 -5.99 1.99
C TYR A 1088 23.28 -4.75 1.92
N ASN A 1089 23.38 -4.19 0.71
CA ASN A 1089 23.77 -2.80 0.47
C ASN A 1089 22.51 -1.93 0.54
N ASP A 1090 22.67 -0.72 1.08
CA ASP A 1090 21.60 0.28 1.25
C ASP A 1090 21.94 1.53 0.42
N THR A 1091 21.08 1.90 -0.52
CA THR A 1091 21.26 3.07 -1.41
C THR A 1091 20.02 3.97 -1.41
N THR A 1092 20.23 5.28 -1.52
CA THR A 1092 19.21 6.28 -1.16
C THR A 1092 18.94 7.27 -2.29
N ALA A 1093 17.68 7.44 -2.70
CA ALA A 1093 17.22 8.52 -3.56
C ALA A 1093 16.50 9.61 -2.73
N PRO A 1094 16.26 10.84 -3.24
CA PRO A 1094 15.29 11.76 -2.65
C PRO A 1094 13.90 11.11 -2.57
N GLY A 1095 13.13 11.44 -1.54
CA GLY A 1095 11.85 10.78 -1.28
C GLY A 1095 10.84 11.09 -2.38
N LEU A 1096 10.22 10.08 -2.99
CA LEU A 1096 9.11 10.29 -3.90
C LEU A 1096 7.88 10.75 -3.13
N ARG A 1097 7.28 11.85 -3.58
CA ARG A 1097 5.91 12.21 -3.22
C ARG A 1097 4.91 11.42 -4.06
N HIS A 1098 3.64 11.42 -3.67
CA HIS A 1098 2.55 10.69 -4.32
C HIS A 1098 2.52 10.86 -5.85
N ILE A 1099 3.19 9.93 -6.55
CA ILE A 1099 3.31 9.88 -8.00
C ILE A 1099 3.18 8.42 -8.41
N LEU A 1100 1.92 8.02 -8.60
CA LEU A 1100 1.57 6.80 -9.31
C LEU A 1100 2.32 6.71 -10.66
N PRO A 1101 2.48 5.51 -11.25
CA PRO A 1101 3.06 5.34 -12.58
C PRO A 1101 2.32 6.09 -13.71
N LEU A 1102 1.16 6.69 -13.43
CA LEU A 1102 0.44 7.67 -14.26
C LEU A 1102 0.92 9.12 -14.01
N SER A 1103 2.22 9.29 -13.76
CA SER A 1103 2.84 10.41 -13.01
C SER A 1103 2.37 11.84 -13.35
N ALA A 1104 2.16 12.16 -14.62
CA ALA A 1104 1.69 13.47 -15.04
C ALA A 1104 0.23 13.74 -14.62
N GLN A 1105 -0.63 12.71 -14.65
CA GLN A 1105 -2.07 12.88 -14.44
C GLN A 1105 -2.39 13.15 -12.97
N ALA A 1106 -1.89 12.35 -12.02
CA ALA A 1106 -2.18 12.54 -10.59
C ALA A 1106 -1.71 13.93 -10.08
N LEU A 1107 -0.50 14.36 -10.47
CA LEU A 1107 -0.02 15.72 -10.15
C LEU A 1107 -0.87 16.82 -10.82
N ASN A 1108 -1.40 16.57 -12.02
CA ASN A 1108 -2.31 17.51 -12.67
C ASN A 1108 -3.70 17.51 -12.02
N ASP A 1109 -4.21 16.37 -11.55
CA ASP A 1109 -5.48 16.29 -10.82
C ASP A 1109 -5.39 17.03 -9.47
N VAL A 1110 -4.30 16.85 -8.72
CA VAL A 1110 -4.04 17.65 -7.51
C VAL A 1110 -3.90 19.14 -7.84
N ARG A 1111 -3.26 19.53 -8.95
CA ARG A 1111 -3.20 20.94 -9.40
C ARG A 1111 -4.57 21.49 -9.85
N ASN A 1112 -5.42 20.65 -10.44
CA ASN A 1112 -6.76 21.02 -10.91
C ASN A 1112 -7.74 21.19 -9.73
N LEU A 1113 -7.65 20.33 -8.72
CA LEU A 1113 -8.42 20.40 -7.47
C LEU A 1113 -7.93 21.52 -6.55
N TYR A 1114 -6.61 21.72 -6.47
CA TYR A 1114 -5.95 22.66 -5.56
C TYR A 1114 -5.06 23.67 -6.31
N PRO A 1115 -5.63 24.51 -7.21
CA PRO A 1115 -4.86 25.45 -8.04
C PRO A 1115 -4.17 26.58 -7.25
N ASN A 1116 -4.54 26.76 -5.98
CA ASN A 1116 -3.93 27.71 -5.05
C ASN A 1116 -2.85 27.08 -4.15
N ALA A 1117 -2.57 25.77 -4.30
CA ALA A 1117 -1.59 25.09 -3.48
C ALA A 1117 -0.16 25.66 -3.69
N PRO A 1118 0.62 25.90 -2.63
CA PRO A 1118 2.02 26.30 -2.74
C PRO A 1118 2.83 25.37 -3.66
N ALA A 1119 3.55 25.95 -4.62
CA ALA A 1119 4.32 25.18 -5.61
C ALA A 1119 5.34 24.21 -4.98
N ALA A 1120 5.82 24.51 -3.76
CA ALA A 1120 6.72 23.65 -2.99
C ALA A 1120 6.06 22.35 -2.47
N PHE A 1121 4.73 22.25 -2.45
CA PHE A 1121 3.98 21.00 -2.19
C PHE A 1121 3.70 20.19 -3.47
N LEU A 1122 3.92 20.78 -4.65
CA LEU A 1122 3.64 20.18 -5.97
C LEU A 1122 4.92 19.72 -6.71
N THR A 1123 6.03 19.58 -5.98
CA THR A 1123 7.31 19.04 -6.46
C THR A 1123 7.27 17.51 -6.57
N PRO A 1124 8.00 16.89 -7.51
CA PRO A 1124 7.95 15.44 -7.66
C PRO A 1124 8.59 14.64 -6.51
N THR A 1125 9.54 15.27 -5.82
CA THR A 1125 10.25 14.72 -4.67
C THR A 1125 10.11 15.65 -3.48
N ASP A 1126 10.42 15.11 -2.31
CA ASP A 1126 10.60 15.86 -1.07
C ASP A 1126 12.06 15.76 -0.60
N ASP A 1127 12.72 16.92 -0.47
CA ASP A 1127 14.13 17.00 -0.08
C ASP A 1127 14.34 16.69 1.43
N HIS A 1128 13.27 16.78 2.23
CA HIS A 1128 13.25 16.35 3.61
C HIS A 1128 13.08 14.83 3.75
N THR A 1129 12.97 14.06 2.66
CA THR A 1129 12.82 12.60 2.74
C THR A 1129 13.71 11.83 1.77
N LYS A 1130 13.79 10.52 1.97
CA LYS A 1130 14.54 9.58 1.13
C LYS A 1130 13.82 8.25 0.96
N ASP A 1131 14.03 7.68 -0.22
CA ASP A 1131 13.61 6.33 -0.59
C ASP A 1131 14.82 5.42 -0.60
N HIS A 1132 14.71 4.25 0.03
CA HIS A 1132 15.83 3.32 0.25
C HIS A 1132 15.66 2.01 -0.51
N THR A 1133 16.67 1.71 -1.33
CA THR A 1133 16.82 0.48 -2.11
C THR A 1133 17.82 -0.44 -1.40
N LEU A 1134 17.34 -1.61 -0.98
CA LEU A 1134 18.12 -2.64 -0.30
C LEU A 1134 18.36 -3.83 -1.23
N LEU A 1135 19.61 -4.04 -1.65
CA LEU A 1135 20.01 -5.14 -2.53
C LEU A 1135 20.87 -6.17 -1.78
N PRO A 1136 20.57 -7.48 -1.88
CA PRO A 1136 21.26 -8.50 -1.09
C PRO A 1136 22.73 -8.66 -1.52
N THR A 1137 23.62 -8.72 -0.53
CA THR A 1137 25.05 -9.04 -0.69
C THR A 1137 25.37 -10.50 -0.37
N THR A 1138 24.37 -11.27 0.07
CA THR A 1138 24.44 -12.71 0.35
C THR A 1138 23.48 -13.50 -0.53
N GLU A 1139 23.84 -14.74 -0.85
CA GLU A 1139 22.95 -15.67 -1.56
C GLU A 1139 21.66 -15.92 -0.76
N TRP A 1140 20.51 -15.78 -1.42
CA TRP A 1140 19.17 -15.89 -0.83
C TRP A 1140 18.50 -17.24 -1.11
N ARG A 1141 18.97 -18.00 -2.11
CA ARG A 1141 18.41 -19.31 -2.50
C ARG A 1141 18.88 -20.39 -1.53
N VAL A 1142 18.36 -20.33 -0.30
CA VAL A 1142 18.85 -21.11 0.84
C VAL A 1142 17.76 -21.99 1.42
N ALA A 1143 18.12 -23.25 1.71
CA ALA A 1143 17.33 -24.15 2.54
C ALA A 1143 18.04 -24.47 3.85
N ILE A 1144 17.28 -24.87 4.86
CA ILE A 1144 17.77 -25.19 6.21
C ILE A 1144 17.45 -26.61 6.66
N ASP A 1145 18.19 -27.13 7.65
CA ASP A 1145 17.80 -28.29 8.44
C ASP A 1145 17.34 -27.83 9.85
N PRO A 1146 16.01 -27.76 10.09
CA PRO A 1146 15.47 -27.31 11.37
C PRO A 1146 15.84 -28.19 12.57
N SER A 1147 16.27 -29.44 12.36
CA SER A 1147 16.73 -30.31 13.47
C SER A 1147 18.04 -29.82 14.10
N THR A 1148 18.78 -28.96 13.39
CA THR A 1148 20.08 -28.42 13.81
C THR A 1148 20.01 -27.00 14.41
N ILE A 1149 18.80 -26.50 14.69
CA ILE A 1149 18.58 -25.19 15.30
C ILE A 1149 19.15 -25.16 16.72
N GLN A 1150 20.01 -24.16 16.99
CA GLN A 1150 20.53 -23.85 18.32
C GLN A 1150 20.14 -22.42 18.69
N ILE A 1151 19.39 -22.26 19.77
CA ILE A 1151 18.91 -20.94 20.26
C ILE A 1151 20.03 -20.26 21.06
N LEU A 1152 20.34 -19.02 20.71
CA LEU A 1152 21.19 -18.12 21.49
C LEU A 1152 20.28 -17.08 22.15
N ASP A 1153 20.10 -17.19 23.46
CA ASP A 1153 19.29 -16.29 24.28
C ASP A 1153 20.16 -15.70 25.40
N THR A 1154 20.41 -14.39 25.34
CA THR A 1154 21.11 -13.64 26.38
C THR A 1154 20.18 -12.71 27.15
N SER A 1155 18.85 -12.79 26.97
CA SER A 1155 17.89 -11.84 27.55
C SER A 1155 17.97 -11.74 29.07
N LEU A 1156 18.25 -12.85 29.77
CA LEU A 1156 18.48 -12.89 31.22
C LEU A 1156 19.77 -12.18 31.70
N LYS A 1157 20.63 -11.74 30.78
CA LYS A 1157 21.86 -10.97 31.04
C LYS A 1157 21.78 -9.54 30.48
N THR A 1158 20.73 -9.21 29.76
CA THR A 1158 20.47 -7.89 29.18
C THR A 1158 19.66 -7.07 30.17
N SER A 1159 20.14 -5.87 30.53
CA SER A 1159 19.40 -4.93 31.40
C SER A 1159 18.42 -4.06 30.63
N GLU A 1160 18.77 -3.69 29.41
CA GLU A 1160 18.05 -2.73 28.56
C GLU A 1160 18.28 -3.05 27.07
N MET A 1161 17.35 -2.63 26.21
CA MET A 1161 17.52 -2.72 24.75
C MET A 1161 18.26 -1.47 24.25
N PRO A 1162 19.00 -1.55 23.12
CA PRO A 1162 19.40 -0.37 22.37
C PRO A 1162 18.17 0.45 21.95
N PHE A 1163 18.33 1.79 21.90
CA PHE A 1163 17.27 2.76 21.55
C PHE A 1163 16.47 2.38 20.29
N TYR A 1164 17.18 1.94 19.24
CA TYR A 1164 16.58 1.33 18.05
C TYR A 1164 16.40 -0.18 18.25
N ALA A 1165 15.39 -0.58 19.03
CA ALA A 1165 15.18 -1.97 19.46
C ALA A 1165 14.99 -2.98 18.30
N TRP A 1166 14.60 -2.51 17.11
CA TRP A 1166 14.42 -3.30 15.88
C TRP A 1166 15.58 -3.16 14.87
N ALA A 1167 16.72 -2.59 15.27
CA ALA A 1167 17.90 -2.53 14.42
C ALA A 1167 18.60 -3.90 14.31
N PRO A 1168 19.28 -4.21 13.20
CA PRO A 1168 20.05 -5.45 13.06
C PRO A 1168 21.04 -5.64 14.22
N ASN A 1169 21.04 -6.83 14.82
CA ASN A 1169 21.85 -7.21 16.00
C ASN A 1169 21.51 -6.50 17.32
N ALA A 1170 20.43 -5.70 17.41
CA ALA A 1170 20.03 -5.08 18.68
C ALA A 1170 19.33 -6.06 19.66
N GLN A 1171 18.89 -7.23 19.19
CA GLN A 1171 18.08 -8.16 19.96
C GLN A 1171 18.93 -9.20 20.72
N PRO A 1172 18.66 -9.45 22.01
CA PRO A 1172 19.37 -10.45 22.82
C PRO A 1172 18.96 -11.90 22.51
N VAL A 1173 18.28 -12.16 21.39
CA VAL A 1173 17.79 -13.47 20.96
C VAL A 1173 18.05 -13.69 19.47
N SER A 1174 18.63 -14.83 19.15
CA SER A 1174 18.87 -15.31 17.78
C SER A 1174 18.96 -16.84 17.76
N MET A 1175 19.12 -17.44 16.59
CA MET A 1175 19.42 -18.86 16.45
C MET A 1175 20.52 -19.07 15.41
N SER A 1176 21.27 -20.18 15.53
CA SER A 1176 22.06 -20.70 14.41
C SER A 1176 21.43 -21.99 13.89
N VAL A 1177 21.52 -22.22 12.58
CA VAL A 1177 20.96 -23.40 11.91
C VAL A 1177 21.91 -23.84 10.79
N THR A 1178 21.92 -25.13 10.46
CA THR A 1178 22.66 -25.63 9.29
C THR A 1178 21.85 -25.37 8.03
N ALA A 1179 22.51 -24.86 7.00
CA ALA A 1179 21.89 -24.41 5.76
C ALA A 1179 22.71 -24.82 4.54
N CYS A 1180 22.09 -24.81 3.36
CA CYS A 1180 22.75 -24.99 2.08
C CYS A 1180 22.09 -24.15 0.98
N GLN A 1181 22.84 -23.86 -0.09
CA GLN A 1181 22.27 -23.27 -1.29
C GLN A 1181 21.42 -24.32 -2.04
N ILE A 1182 20.31 -23.90 -2.63
CA ILE A 1182 19.40 -24.72 -3.44
C ILE A 1182 19.14 -24.08 -4.81
N ALA A 1183 18.50 -24.82 -5.72
CA ALA A 1183 17.85 -24.24 -6.89
C ALA A 1183 16.50 -23.61 -6.46
N TRP A 1184 16.29 -22.34 -6.78
CA TRP A 1184 15.06 -21.59 -6.54
C TRP A 1184 15.05 -20.40 -7.52
N ASP A 1185 13.99 -20.29 -8.32
CA ASP A 1185 13.89 -19.35 -9.45
C ASP A 1185 13.31 -17.98 -9.06
N LEU A 1186 13.28 -17.07 -10.03
CA LEU A 1186 12.61 -15.78 -9.95
C LEU A 1186 11.33 -15.79 -10.80
N GLU A 1187 10.29 -15.12 -10.31
CA GLU A 1187 9.01 -14.92 -11.00
C GLU A 1187 8.67 -13.43 -10.96
N ASN A 1188 8.46 -12.79 -12.12
CA ASN A 1188 8.20 -11.34 -12.24
C ASN A 1188 9.11 -10.45 -11.37
N GLY A 1189 10.41 -10.80 -11.32
CA GLY A 1189 11.41 -10.04 -10.57
C GLY A 1189 11.42 -10.26 -9.04
N THR A 1190 10.54 -11.08 -8.46
CA THR A 1190 10.65 -11.53 -7.05
C THR A 1190 11.09 -13.00 -6.97
N ALA A 1191 11.33 -13.52 -5.77
CA ALA A 1191 11.47 -14.96 -5.57
C ALA A 1191 10.21 -15.67 -6.06
N SER A 1192 10.33 -16.73 -6.87
CA SER A 1192 9.19 -17.61 -7.15
C SER A 1192 8.63 -18.17 -5.84
N ALA A 1193 7.44 -18.76 -5.87
CA ALA A 1193 6.94 -19.51 -4.71
C ALA A 1193 8.01 -20.52 -4.21
N PRO A 1194 8.17 -20.73 -2.88
CA PRO A 1194 9.20 -21.62 -2.33
C PRO A 1194 9.18 -23.01 -2.97
N PRO A 1195 10.32 -23.59 -3.35
CA PRO A 1195 10.36 -24.90 -3.99
C PRO A 1195 9.98 -26.00 -3.00
N GLN A 1196 9.23 -27.00 -3.49
CA GLN A 1196 8.67 -28.10 -2.72
C GLN A 1196 9.73 -28.78 -1.85
N SER A 1197 9.58 -28.62 -0.54
CA SER A 1197 10.51 -29.16 0.44
C SER A 1197 10.25 -30.66 0.70
N PRO A 1198 11.29 -31.44 1.08
CA PRO A 1198 12.68 -31.04 1.28
C PRO A 1198 13.49 -31.01 -0.04
N ASN A 1199 14.33 -29.98 -0.16
CA ASN A 1199 15.14 -29.67 -1.33
C ASN A 1199 16.49 -30.42 -1.35
N GLN A 1200 17.14 -30.45 -2.52
CA GLN A 1200 18.53 -30.90 -2.65
C GLN A 1200 19.50 -29.71 -2.64
N CYS A 1201 20.63 -29.87 -1.97
CA CYS A 1201 21.68 -28.86 -1.89
C CYS A 1201 22.50 -28.82 -3.19
N VAL A 1202 22.71 -27.63 -3.73
CA VAL A 1202 23.63 -27.38 -4.88
C VAL A 1202 24.99 -26.83 -4.44
N GLY A 1203 25.16 -26.55 -3.14
CA GLY A 1203 26.38 -26.03 -2.54
C GLY A 1203 26.67 -26.65 -1.17
N LYS A 1204 27.86 -26.35 -0.62
CA LYS A 1204 28.31 -26.88 0.68
C LYS A 1204 27.39 -26.44 1.83
N LEU A 1205 27.35 -27.26 2.88
CA LEU A 1205 26.67 -26.91 4.13
C LEU A 1205 27.41 -25.77 4.84
N PHE A 1206 26.66 -24.82 5.39
CA PHE A 1206 27.16 -23.71 6.20
C PHE A 1206 26.26 -23.47 7.43
N LYS A 1207 26.65 -22.55 8.32
CA LYS A 1207 25.78 -22.09 9.42
C LYS A 1207 25.15 -20.75 9.05
N ALA A 1208 23.82 -20.74 8.96
CA ALA A 1208 23.02 -19.53 8.84
C ALA A 1208 22.59 -19.01 10.22
N LYS A 1209 22.32 -17.71 10.29
CA LYS A 1209 21.79 -17.01 11.46
C LYS A 1209 20.30 -16.73 11.24
N LEU A 1210 19.47 -17.03 12.24
CA LEU A 1210 18.08 -16.60 12.30
C LEU A 1210 17.93 -15.49 13.35
N VAL A 1211 17.18 -14.44 13.04
CA VAL A 1211 16.87 -13.31 13.93
C VAL A 1211 15.35 -13.10 14.02
N PRO A 1212 14.83 -12.37 15.02
CA PRO A 1212 13.42 -12.00 15.06
C PRO A 1212 12.99 -11.30 13.77
N PHE A 1213 11.86 -11.72 13.18
CA PHE A 1213 11.42 -11.33 11.83
C PHE A 1213 11.36 -9.81 11.62
N GLY A 1214 10.94 -9.05 12.65
CA GLY A 1214 10.90 -7.58 12.62
C GLY A 1214 12.26 -6.87 12.44
N ALA A 1215 13.36 -7.53 12.82
CA ALA A 1215 14.71 -6.96 12.74
C ALA A 1215 15.35 -7.14 11.35
N ALA A 1216 15.03 -8.24 10.66
CA ALA A 1216 15.54 -8.51 9.31
C ALA A 1216 14.75 -7.70 8.26
N LYS A 1217 15.44 -6.87 7.48
CA LYS A 1217 14.81 -6.05 6.43
C LYS A 1217 14.79 -6.76 5.08
N LEU A 1218 15.89 -7.41 4.70
CA LEU A 1218 15.88 -8.51 3.73
C LEU A 1218 15.94 -9.85 4.49
N ARG A 1219 15.08 -10.79 4.11
CA ARG A 1219 14.78 -11.97 4.95
C ARG A 1219 14.13 -13.14 4.21
N LEU A 1220 14.26 -14.34 4.77
CA LEU A 1220 13.33 -15.45 4.52
C LEU A 1220 12.58 -15.80 5.81
N GLY A 1221 11.26 -15.60 5.86
CA GLY A 1221 10.40 -15.96 7.00
C GLY A 1221 9.66 -17.29 6.83
N GLU A 1222 9.47 -17.76 5.60
CA GLU A 1222 8.97 -19.11 5.27
C GLU A 1222 10.05 -19.82 4.45
N ILE A 1223 10.88 -20.59 5.15
CA ILE A 1223 12.20 -21.03 4.68
C ILE A 1223 12.09 -22.46 4.13
N PRO A 1224 12.56 -22.76 2.91
CA PRO A 1224 12.63 -24.13 2.42
C PRO A 1224 13.47 -25.03 3.33
N THR A 1225 13.14 -26.31 3.43
CA THR A 1225 13.97 -27.29 4.16
C THR A 1225 14.81 -28.13 3.21
N MET A 1226 15.93 -28.68 3.70
CA MET A 1226 16.86 -29.53 2.95
C MET A 1226 16.81 -31.00 3.40
N ASN A 1227 17.19 -31.92 2.51
CA ASN A 1227 17.30 -33.34 2.86
C ASN A 1227 18.50 -33.60 3.77
N ALA A 1228 18.27 -33.97 5.04
CA ALA A 1228 19.33 -34.28 6.01
C ALA A 1228 20.30 -35.39 5.55
N ASN A 1229 19.84 -36.33 4.71
CA ASN A 1229 20.68 -37.40 4.17
C ASN A 1229 21.66 -36.96 3.05
N SER A 1230 21.77 -35.66 2.76
CA SER A 1230 22.65 -35.11 1.69
C SER A 1230 24.15 -35.04 2.06
N HIS A 1231 24.57 -35.71 3.14
CA HIS A 1231 25.95 -35.75 3.66
C HIS A 1231 27.00 -36.49 2.78
N SER A 1232 26.78 -36.63 1.47
CA SER A 1232 27.60 -37.49 0.60
C SER A 1232 27.96 -36.85 -0.76
N PHE A 1233 28.67 -35.72 -0.72
CA PHE A 1233 29.42 -35.13 -1.85
C PHE A 1233 30.66 -34.40 -1.33
#